data_AF-A0A4U1ZPJ6-F1
#
_entry.id   AF-A0A4U1ZPJ6-F1
#
_cell.length_a   1.000
_cell.length_b   1.000
_cell.length_c   1.000
_cell.angle_alpha   90.00
_cell.angle_beta   90.00
_cell.angle_gamma   90.00
#
_symmetry.space_group_name_H-M   'P 1'
#
loop_
_entity.id
_entity.type
_entity.pdbx_description
1 polymer ?
#
loop_
_entity_poly.entity_id
_entity_poly.type
_entity_poly.pdbx_seq_one_letter_code
_entity_poly.pdbx_strand_id
1 'polypeptide(L)'
;MISRWLVSGLSIASAVISFQLFAYTAVKVDESQQAEQVGQRPTVAVVLAGGGAKGAAHIGVLKALEEMRIPVDYITGTSMGSYVGGLYATGMSADEIESFIYTVDWNRGYRDRVNRSDRRVRDKEYEDRYQLNTDLGLGWGEVKASKGVVQGQNMLRILRETTGNLAPIDSFDHLAIPYRSVATDIIALEEVVIEHGYLVDAMMASMSVPGALPPYEVEGRMLVDGGVTNNMPVDVARAMGADIVIAVDISTNYKGMEDYTNFLAAADQLSNYLVRRSTQDQAATLTEDDVFLRPDVGQMETTEFDKMPTAYHAGYEEAKQYTDQLSKLSLSYADYQHYIDDKQKARRQLKHGDKTVVDKVVINNNTHYSDKLIGNRLNLDSGEVLKTSEIESKVQDLYALDRFELVTYEFETVDGEEQLQVDVNEKSWGPNYLNFRFFLEDDFSTESQYSIGISANFTDINQHGAELRTNVEMGTDKRIEAELFSPFFSSQKLFTSASVVYSKENRNLPADIDDIEEPTLDVTKDYLPMTYSEYIGELALGYQPTLWQELKFGLRYTDGDIEVSSLPSLGSGGFKRLGGFMGYRLDTLDNFSLPTKGYFVDLEYLVSHDDFENDSSLGDSDLTSNSDTVYEFSANFMAAQSIEKHTLVAKLDFGMVESKNSVFPIDPKELGGFLNLSGIPRNSLIGQNLAYSSLTYRYKWFENDFGLFESPFYIGASIEHGGVWSNNELSIDEAPMFTAGSVFAGVDSPIGPVILAYGRTEGNYDSVYLIIGTSYK
;
A
#
# COMPACT_ATOMS: atom_id res chain seq x y z
N MET A 1 -11.48 7.70 82.27
CA MET A 1 -10.11 7.59 82.87
C MET A 1 -9.10 7.81 81.75
N ILE A 2 -7.99 8.52 82.00
CA ILE A 2 -6.67 8.43 81.28
C ILE A 2 -6.68 8.69 79.74
N SER A 3 -5.87 9.57 79.13
CA SER A 3 -5.04 10.69 79.63
C SER A 3 -4.68 11.68 78.51
N ARG A 4 -4.32 12.91 78.91
CA ARG A 4 -4.15 14.17 78.17
C ARG A 4 -2.91 14.32 77.26
N TRP A 5 -3.08 15.16 76.21
CA TRP A 5 -2.18 16.27 75.75
C TRP A 5 -0.91 15.95 74.92
N LEU A 6 -0.34 16.87 74.10
CA LEU A 6 -0.65 18.31 73.77
C LEU A 6 -0.98 18.47 72.24
N VAL A 7 -0.67 19.47 71.37
CA VAL A 7 0.13 20.73 71.30
C VAL A 7 -0.68 21.83 70.53
N SER A 8 -0.11 23.03 70.28
CA SER A 8 -0.68 24.23 69.59
C SER A 8 -0.13 24.46 68.16
N GLY A 9 -0.62 25.38 67.31
CA GLY A 9 -1.77 26.32 67.37
C GLY A 9 -1.58 27.61 66.50
N LEU A 10 -2.62 28.48 66.46
CA LEU A 10 -2.76 29.77 65.71
C LEU A 10 -2.92 29.69 64.17
N SER A 11 -3.70 30.56 63.48
CA SER A 11 -4.73 31.53 63.95
C SER A 11 -5.68 32.05 62.84
N ILE A 12 -7.00 31.87 63.06
CA ILE A 12 -8.14 32.85 63.00
C ILE A 12 -8.39 33.69 61.71
N ALA A 13 -9.67 33.84 61.35
CA ALA A 13 -10.18 34.63 60.21
C ALA A 13 -11.47 35.44 60.53
N SER A 14 -11.97 36.19 59.53
CA SER A 14 -13.37 36.66 59.31
C SER A 14 -13.85 38.02 59.88
N ALA A 15 -14.01 39.02 59.00
CA ALA A 15 -14.96 40.16 59.03
C ALA A 15 -14.86 40.97 57.71
N VAL A 16 -15.85 41.71 57.16
CA VAL A 16 -17.33 41.78 57.36
C VAL A 16 -17.99 42.29 56.06
N ILE A 17 -19.32 42.10 55.96
CA ILE A 17 -20.22 42.33 54.80
C ILE A 17 -20.33 43.80 54.29
N SER A 18 -20.43 43.91 52.95
CA SER A 18 -21.07 44.91 52.05
C SER A 18 -21.34 46.37 52.46
N PHE A 19 -21.14 47.29 51.50
CA PHE A 19 -22.04 48.44 51.28
C PHE A 19 -22.10 48.86 49.79
N GLN A 20 -23.21 49.46 49.36
CA GLN A 20 -23.42 50.02 48.01
C GLN A 20 -23.25 51.56 47.99
N LEU A 21 -23.33 52.14 46.78
CA LEU A 21 -23.54 53.56 46.48
C LEU A 21 -22.42 54.54 46.87
N PHE A 22 -21.64 54.92 45.86
CA PHE A 22 -21.38 56.34 45.60
C PHE A 22 -21.50 56.61 44.09
N ALA A 23 -21.93 57.83 43.73
CA ALA A 23 -22.32 58.17 42.37
C ALA A 23 -21.54 59.39 41.83
N TYR A 24 -21.41 59.44 40.51
CA TYR A 24 -21.23 60.66 39.69
C TYR A 24 -20.21 61.70 40.15
N THR A 25 -19.00 61.62 39.60
CA THR A 25 -18.24 62.79 39.15
C THR A 25 -17.77 62.60 37.71
N ALA A 26 -18.57 63.11 36.76
CA ALA A 26 -18.20 63.08 35.34
C ALA A 26 -17.23 64.22 35.02
N VAL A 27 -15.95 63.88 34.80
CA VAL A 27 -14.99 64.81 34.19
C VAL A 27 -15.03 64.60 32.68
N LYS A 28 -15.64 65.53 31.94
CA LYS A 28 -15.39 65.64 30.50
C LYS A 28 -14.00 66.26 30.29
N VAL A 29 -13.05 65.46 29.81
CA VAL A 29 -11.91 66.00 29.07
C VAL A 29 -12.33 66.12 27.61
N ASP A 30 -12.00 67.25 26.99
CA ASP A 30 -12.39 67.58 25.62
C ASP A 30 -11.21 67.27 24.67
N GLU A 31 -11.02 65.99 24.38
CA GLU A 31 -9.97 65.52 23.46
C GLU A 31 -10.38 65.80 22.01
N SER A 32 -10.13 67.04 21.61
CA SER A 32 -10.25 67.51 20.23
C SER A 32 -9.27 66.78 19.30
N GLN A 33 -9.70 66.58 18.05
CA GLN A 33 -9.07 65.66 17.10
C GLN A 33 -7.64 66.06 16.71
N GLN A 34 -6.68 65.21 17.08
CA GLN A 34 -5.59 64.84 16.16
C GLN A 34 -5.68 63.35 15.88
N ALA A 35 -6.60 62.98 15.00
CA ALA A 35 -6.50 61.71 14.31
C ALA A 35 -5.33 61.83 13.33
N GLU A 36 -4.16 61.31 13.72
CA GLU A 36 -3.11 61.02 12.76
C GLU A 36 -3.69 60.10 11.68
N GLN A 37 -3.38 60.37 10.41
CA GLN A 37 -3.71 59.42 9.36
C GLN A 37 -2.80 58.21 9.54
N VAL A 38 -3.32 57.18 10.23
CA VAL A 38 -2.75 55.83 10.20
C VAL A 38 -2.77 55.39 8.75
N GLY A 39 -1.63 55.56 8.07
CA GLY A 39 -1.42 54.98 6.76
C GLY A 39 -1.61 53.49 6.89
N GLN A 40 -2.45 52.90 6.04
CA GLN A 40 -2.54 51.44 5.99
C GLN A 40 -1.15 50.90 5.67
N ARG A 41 -0.71 49.93 6.47
CA ARG A 41 0.52 49.18 6.17
C ARG A 41 0.39 48.52 4.79
N PRO A 42 1.50 48.32 4.06
CA PRO A 42 1.45 47.52 2.84
C PRO A 42 0.89 46.13 3.17
N THR A 43 0.10 45.60 2.24
CA THR A 43 -0.35 44.22 2.24
C THR A 43 0.78 43.31 1.76
N VAL A 44 1.01 42.21 2.48
CA VAL A 44 2.12 41.28 2.25
C VAL A 44 1.56 39.95 1.78
N ALA A 45 1.89 39.58 0.54
CA ALA A 45 1.62 38.24 0.03
C ALA A 45 2.81 37.31 0.21
N VAL A 46 2.53 36.04 0.49
CA VAL A 46 3.51 34.95 0.38
C VAL A 46 3.15 34.06 -0.82
N VAL A 47 4.12 33.80 -1.69
CA VAL A 47 3.96 33.00 -2.92
C VAL A 47 4.84 31.77 -2.83
N LEU A 48 4.23 30.58 -2.76
CA LEU A 48 4.91 29.32 -2.47
C LEU A 48 4.98 28.42 -3.73
N ALA A 49 6.18 28.23 -4.27
CA ALA A 49 6.35 27.47 -5.51
C ALA A 49 6.15 25.95 -5.37
N GLY A 50 5.87 25.28 -6.49
CA GLY A 50 5.80 23.81 -6.53
C GLY A 50 7.16 23.12 -6.46
N GLY A 51 7.20 21.89 -5.94
CA GLY A 51 8.44 21.13 -5.77
C GLY A 51 8.41 19.84 -4.95
N GLY A 52 7.25 19.23 -4.68
CA GLY A 52 7.17 17.99 -3.88
C GLY A 52 7.78 18.13 -2.48
N ALA A 53 8.53 17.13 -2.03
CA ALA A 53 9.19 17.07 -0.70
C ALA A 53 9.98 18.35 -0.33
N LYS A 54 10.57 19.05 -1.31
CA LYS A 54 11.30 20.31 -1.10
C LYS A 54 10.42 21.43 -0.50
N GLY A 55 9.09 21.32 -0.63
CA GLY A 55 8.11 22.27 -0.08
C GLY A 55 8.14 22.40 1.44
N ALA A 56 8.83 21.51 2.17
CA ALA A 56 9.12 21.73 3.58
C ALA A 56 9.91 23.03 3.85
N ALA A 57 10.69 23.53 2.88
CA ALA A 57 11.36 24.83 2.96
C ALA A 57 10.38 26.00 3.15
N HIS A 58 9.16 25.92 2.57
CA HIS A 58 8.12 26.93 2.76
C HIS A 58 7.69 27.07 4.22
N ILE A 59 7.65 25.95 4.95
CA ILE A 59 7.33 25.92 6.38
C ILE A 59 8.43 26.64 7.17
N GLY A 60 9.70 26.42 6.81
CA GLY A 60 10.85 27.14 7.39
C GLY A 60 10.83 28.64 7.13
N VAL A 61 10.47 29.06 5.91
CA VAL A 61 10.25 30.49 5.57
C VAL A 61 9.13 31.07 6.44
N LEU A 62 7.96 30.43 6.48
CA LEU A 62 6.81 30.89 7.29
C LEU A 62 7.18 30.99 8.78
N LYS A 63 7.94 30.03 9.31
CA LYS A 63 8.47 30.07 10.69
C LYS A 63 9.33 31.30 10.93
N ALA A 64 10.26 31.61 10.01
CA ALA A 64 11.10 32.79 10.11
C ALA A 64 10.29 34.10 10.04
N LEU A 65 9.25 34.17 9.21
CA LEU A 65 8.34 35.31 9.11
C LEU A 65 7.51 35.52 10.39
N GLU A 66 6.96 34.44 10.97
CA GLU A 66 6.21 34.52 12.24
C GLU A 66 7.11 34.99 13.40
N GLU A 67 8.38 34.54 13.46
CA GLU A 67 9.36 35.04 14.44
C GLU A 67 9.76 36.50 14.23
N MET A 68 9.82 36.97 12.97
CA MET A 68 10.07 38.39 12.65
C MET A 68 8.84 39.28 12.90
N ARG A 69 7.69 38.71 13.27
CA ARG A 69 6.38 39.38 13.41
C ARG A 69 5.90 40.03 12.10
N ILE A 70 6.14 39.36 10.98
CA ILE A 70 5.70 39.83 9.66
C ILE A 70 4.30 39.27 9.42
N PRO A 71 3.27 40.11 9.19
CA PRO A 71 1.94 39.65 8.84
C PRO A 71 1.93 39.07 7.43
N VAL A 72 1.01 38.15 7.17
CA VAL A 72 0.73 37.62 5.83
C VAL A 72 -0.76 37.87 5.57
N ASP A 73 -1.05 38.67 4.54
CA ASP A 73 -2.41 39.10 4.19
C ASP A 73 -3.01 38.25 3.07
N TYR A 74 -2.15 37.73 2.20
CA TYR A 74 -2.51 36.88 1.07
C TYR A 74 -1.53 35.72 1.00
N ILE A 75 -2.00 34.53 0.64
CA ILE A 75 -1.11 33.40 0.39
C ILE A 75 -1.53 32.63 -0.86
N THR A 76 -0.56 32.39 -1.75
CA THR A 76 -0.79 31.69 -3.01
C THR A 76 0.21 30.57 -3.16
N GLY A 77 -0.15 29.49 -3.85
CA GLY A 77 0.81 28.43 -4.09
C GLY A 77 0.38 27.37 -5.07
N THR A 78 1.36 26.58 -5.46
CA THR A 78 1.27 25.51 -6.45
C THR A 78 1.86 24.23 -5.87
N SER A 79 1.27 23.06 -6.12
CA SER A 79 1.77 21.76 -5.64
C SER A 79 1.97 21.74 -4.12
N MET A 80 3.13 21.30 -3.61
CA MET A 80 3.43 21.37 -2.17
C MET A 80 3.37 22.80 -1.58
N GLY A 81 3.54 23.84 -2.40
CA GLY A 81 3.30 25.23 -2.00
C GLY A 81 1.81 25.55 -1.84
N SER A 82 0.95 24.96 -2.65
CA SER A 82 -0.50 25.01 -2.46
C SER A 82 -0.90 24.34 -1.13
N TYR A 83 -0.32 23.17 -0.82
CA TYR A 83 -0.56 22.47 0.44
C TYR A 83 -0.14 23.26 1.69
N VAL A 84 1.12 23.71 1.74
CA VAL A 84 1.64 24.49 2.89
C VAL A 84 0.88 25.82 3.02
N GLY A 85 0.56 26.46 1.88
CA GLY A 85 -0.24 27.68 1.85
C GLY A 85 -1.66 27.48 2.37
N GLY A 86 -2.34 26.41 1.95
CA GLY A 86 -3.69 26.06 2.37
C GLY A 86 -3.78 25.78 3.87
N LEU A 87 -2.85 24.99 4.43
CA LEU A 87 -2.79 24.76 5.88
C LEU A 87 -2.57 26.07 6.67
N TYR A 88 -1.64 26.91 6.23
CA TYR A 88 -1.38 28.19 6.88
C TYR A 88 -2.58 29.15 6.80
N ALA A 89 -3.31 29.13 5.67
CA ALA A 89 -4.55 29.87 5.46
C ALA A 89 -5.68 29.45 6.42
N THR A 90 -5.75 28.18 6.85
CA THR A 90 -6.69 27.78 7.93
C THR A 90 -6.40 28.44 9.29
N GLY A 91 -5.27 29.14 9.43
CA GLY A 91 -4.85 29.81 10.66
C GLY A 91 -3.93 28.98 11.55
N MET A 92 -3.31 27.94 11.00
CA MET A 92 -2.22 27.21 11.67
C MET A 92 -0.97 28.10 11.83
N SER A 93 -0.18 27.86 12.87
CA SER A 93 1.20 28.39 12.94
C SER A 93 2.16 27.53 12.12
N ALA A 94 3.36 28.05 11.85
CA ALA A 94 4.41 27.26 11.22
C ALA A 94 4.80 26.03 12.06
N ASP A 95 4.78 26.13 13.40
CA ASP A 95 5.04 25.01 14.33
C ASP A 95 4.02 23.86 14.19
N GLU A 96 2.75 24.18 13.95
CA GLU A 96 1.71 23.15 13.72
C GLU A 96 1.97 22.41 12.40
N ILE A 97 2.31 23.15 11.34
CA ILE A 97 2.56 22.58 10.00
C ILE A 97 3.89 21.80 9.99
N GLU A 98 4.92 22.26 10.70
CA GLU A 98 6.19 21.55 10.88
C GLU A 98 5.97 20.17 11.52
N SER A 99 5.02 20.03 12.44
CA SER A 99 4.73 18.74 13.08
C SER A 99 4.32 17.64 12.08
N PHE A 100 3.73 18.01 10.94
CA PHE A 100 3.37 17.07 9.86
C PHE A 100 4.58 16.57 9.05
N ILE A 101 5.76 17.19 9.17
CA ILE A 101 7.00 16.65 8.59
C ILE A 101 7.38 15.33 9.28
N TYR A 102 7.12 15.22 10.60
CA TYR A 102 7.58 14.12 11.44
C TYR A 102 6.49 13.11 11.82
N THR A 103 5.22 13.43 11.57
CA THR A 103 4.06 12.61 12.01
C THR A 103 3.29 11.96 10.87
N VAL A 104 3.47 12.41 9.62
CA VAL A 104 2.80 11.87 8.43
C VAL A 104 3.78 10.98 7.64
N ASP A 105 3.34 9.78 7.26
CA ASP A 105 4.10 8.86 6.40
C ASP A 105 3.94 9.26 4.92
N TRP A 106 4.55 10.38 4.55
CA TRP A 106 4.48 11.01 3.22
C TRP A 106 4.79 10.05 2.06
N ASN A 107 5.65 9.05 2.30
CA ASN A 107 6.01 8.02 1.33
C ASN A 107 4.81 7.18 0.88
N ARG A 108 3.69 7.16 1.62
CA ARG A 108 2.44 6.50 1.22
C ARG A 108 1.57 7.31 0.28
N GLY A 109 1.71 8.64 0.27
CA GLY A 109 0.86 9.52 -0.54
C GLY A 109 0.95 9.25 -2.05
N TYR A 110 2.08 8.70 -2.50
CA TYR A 110 2.33 8.28 -3.88
C TYR A 110 2.45 6.74 -4.02
N ARG A 111 1.85 5.98 -3.10
CA ARG A 111 1.85 4.51 -3.08
C ARG A 111 0.45 3.98 -2.73
N ASP A 112 -0.48 4.02 -3.68
CA ASP A 112 -1.90 3.69 -3.47
C ASP A 112 -2.27 2.20 -3.60
N ARG A 113 -1.31 1.31 -3.92
CA ARG A 113 -1.59 -0.13 -3.96
C ARG A 113 -1.83 -0.66 -2.55
N VAL A 114 -3.04 -1.18 -2.31
CA VAL A 114 -3.45 -1.82 -1.04
C VAL A 114 -2.40 -2.87 -0.62
N ASN A 115 -1.84 -2.74 0.59
CA ASN A 115 -0.82 -3.66 1.09
C ASN A 115 -1.30 -5.11 1.04
N ARG A 116 -0.43 -6.05 0.66
CA ARG A 116 -0.74 -7.49 0.65
C ARG A 116 -1.39 -7.94 1.96
N SER A 117 -0.85 -7.53 3.12
CA SER A 117 -1.39 -7.86 4.45
C SER A 117 -2.87 -7.57 4.62
N ASP A 118 -3.35 -6.50 3.98
CA ASP A 118 -4.68 -5.91 4.18
C ASP A 118 -5.71 -6.50 3.20
N ARG A 119 -5.27 -7.35 2.26
CA ARG A 119 -6.11 -8.06 1.27
C ARG A 119 -6.70 -9.35 1.83
N ARG A 120 -7.65 -9.93 1.08
CA ARG A 120 -8.31 -11.21 1.38
C ARG A 120 -7.38 -12.39 1.17
N VAL A 121 -7.60 -13.51 1.88
CA VAL A 121 -6.83 -14.76 1.71
C VAL A 121 -6.85 -15.22 0.23
N ARG A 122 -8.04 -15.41 -0.36
CA ARG A 122 -8.25 -15.71 -1.80
C ARG A 122 -7.52 -14.78 -2.79
N ASP A 123 -7.29 -13.52 -2.40
CA ASP A 123 -6.70 -12.53 -3.30
C ASP A 123 -5.18 -12.42 -3.12
N LYS A 124 -4.67 -12.64 -1.90
CA LYS A 124 -3.24 -12.87 -1.61
C LYS A 124 -2.71 -14.06 -2.41
N GLU A 125 -3.34 -15.23 -2.26
CA GLU A 125 -3.01 -16.48 -2.98
C GLU A 125 -2.85 -16.27 -4.48
N TYR A 126 -3.76 -15.48 -5.03
CA TYR A 126 -3.85 -15.17 -6.43
C TYR A 126 -2.77 -14.19 -6.89
N GLU A 127 -2.51 -13.13 -6.12
CA GLU A 127 -1.50 -12.12 -6.41
C GLU A 127 -0.07 -12.66 -6.21
N ASP A 128 0.15 -13.59 -5.29
CA ASP A 128 1.45 -14.25 -5.11
C ASP A 128 1.78 -15.19 -6.27
N ARG A 129 0.77 -15.88 -6.84
CA ARG A 129 0.95 -16.73 -8.04
C ARG A 129 1.01 -15.89 -9.32
N TYR A 130 0.15 -14.89 -9.49
CA TYR A 130 0.10 -14.01 -10.67
C TYR A 130 0.69 -12.63 -10.37
N GLN A 131 1.99 -12.61 -10.04
CA GLN A 131 2.65 -11.43 -9.48
C GLN A 131 2.79 -10.25 -10.45
N LEU A 132 2.57 -10.45 -11.75
CA LEU A 132 2.45 -9.38 -12.74
C LEU A 132 1.03 -8.78 -12.66
N ASN A 133 0.77 -8.08 -11.56
CA ASN A 133 -0.44 -7.31 -11.33
C ASN A 133 -0.49 -6.12 -12.29
N THR A 134 -1.24 -6.26 -13.38
CA THR A 134 -1.41 -5.21 -14.39
C THR A 134 -2.74 -4.49 -14.19
N ASP A 135 -2.71 -3.16 -14.27
CA ASP A 135 -3.91 -2.32 -14.26
C ASP A 135 -4.61 -2.35 -15.64
N LEU A 136 -4.85 -3.57 -16.14
CA LEU A 136 -5.51 -3.90 -17.41
C LEU A 136 -6.89 -4.51 -17.16
N GLY A 137 -7.83 -4.10 -18.00
CA GLY A 137 -9.24 -4.40 -17.88
C GLY A 137 -9.81 -5.17 -19.05
N LEU A 138 -10.83 -5.99 -18.81
CA LEU A 138 -11.60 -6.69 -19.84
C LEU A 138 -13.03 -6.16 -19.95
N GLY A 139 -13.25 -5.33 -20.97
CA GLY A 139 -14.59 -4.95 -21.45
C GLY A 139 -15.16 -5.95 -22.45
N TRP A 140 -16.36 -5.68 -22.96
CA TRP A 140 -17.00 -6.51 -24.00
C TRP A 140 -16.31 -6.30 -25.37
N GLY A 141 -15.20 -6.99 -25.59
CA GLY A 141 -14.42 -6.95 -26.85
C GLY A 141 -13.32 -5.89 -26.88
N GLU A 142 -13.02 -5.25 -25.75
CA GLU A 142 -11.95 -4.26 -25.59
C GLU A 142 -11.06 -4.57 -24.39
N VAL A 143 -9.78 -4.22 -24.48
CA VAL A 143 -8.86 -4.18 -23.33
C VAL A 143 -8.71 -2.73 -22.89
N LYS A 144 -8.94 -2.46 -21.62
CA LYS A 144 -8.81 -1.14 -20.99
C LYS A 144 -7.50 -1.06 -20.18
N ALA A 145 -7.08 0.14 -19.81
CA ALA A 145 -5.91 0.39 -18.96
C ALA A 145 -6.18 1.59 -18.01
N SER A 146 -5.41 1.71 -16.93
CA SER A 146 -5.44 2.89 -16.06
C SER A 146 -4.96 4.16 -16.75
N LYS A 147 -5.35 5.32 -16.19
CA LYS A 147 -4.94 6.66 -16.65
C LYS A 147 -3.70 7.20 -15.90
N GLY A 148 -3.23 6.50 -14.88
CA GLY A 148 -2.12 6.87 -14.00
C GLY A 148 -1.45 5.65 -13.37
N VAL A 149 -0.30 5.87 -12.72
CA VAL A 149 0.51 4.80 -12.08
C VAL A 149 0.00 4.50 -10.67
N VAL A 150 -0.52 5.51 -9.97
CA VAL A 150 -1.28 5.37 -8.71
C VAL A 150 -2.62 6.12 -8.81
N GLN A 151 -3.42 6.11 -7.75
CA GLN A 151 -4.84 6.50 -7.75
C GLN A 151 -5.15 7.82 -7.02
N GLY A 152 -4.31 8.24 -6.06
CA GLY A 152 -4.49 9.43 -5.24
C GLY A 152 -5.21 9.23 -3.89
N GLN A 153 -5.65 8.02 -3.56
CA GLN A 153 -6.43 7.73 -2.34
C GLN A 153 -5.67 8.07 -1.04
N ASN A 154 -4.40 7.65 -0.93
CA ASN A 154 -3.55 7.94 0.23
C ASN A 154 -3.11 9.42 0.28
N MET A 155 -3.01 10.10 -0.87
CA MET A 155 -2.76 11.55 -0.90
C MET A 155 -3.95 12.31 -0.33
N LEU A 156 -5.17 12.04 -0.84
CA LEU A 156 -6.41 12.63 -0.32
C LEU A 156 -6.54 12.42 1.20
N ARG A 157 -6.25 11.22 1.68
CA ARG A 157 -6.24 10.92 3.12
C ARG A 157 -5.31 11.83 3.90
N ILE A 158 -4.06 12.00 3.45
CA ILE A 158 -3.09 12.91 4.10
C ILE A 158 -3.64 14.34 4.12
N LEU A 159 -4.22 14.82 3.02
CA LEU A 159 -4.80 16.16 2.91
C LEU A 159 -6.02 16.34 3.85
N ARG A 160 -6.88 15.33 4.01
CA ARG A 160 -8.03 15.34 4.94
C ARG A 160 -7.59 15.28 6.40
N GLU A 161 -6.69 14.35 6.75
CA GLU A 161 -6.19 14.17 8.12
C GLU A 161 -5.44 15.42 8.62
N THR A 162 -4.68 16.11 7.76
CA THR A 162 -3.91 17.31 8.16
C THR A 162 -4.73 18.61 8.17
N THR A 163 -5.72 18.77 7.28
CA THR A 163 -6.65 19.92 7.34
C THR A 163 -7.70 19.81 8.46
N GLY A 164 -7.94 18.59 8.97
CA GLY A 164 -9.10 18.30 9.82
C GLY A 164 -10.42 18.43 9.04
N ASN A 165 -10.38 17.95 7.79
CA ASN A 165 -11.44 17.89 6.77
C ASN A 165 -12.52 18.99 6.88
N LEU A 166 -12.23 20.16 6.30
CA LEU A 166 -13.13 21.30 6.32
C LEU A 166 -14.36 21.09 5.42
N ALA A 167 -15.50 21.64 5.86
CA ALA A 167 -16.69 21.80 5.01
C ALA A 167 -16.39 22.78 3.84
N PRO A 168 -17.20 22.81 2.76
CA PRO A 168 -16.92 23.65 1.61
C PRO A 168 -17.01 25.14 1.97
N ILE A 169 -16.23 25.96 1.27
CA ILE A 169 -16.08 27.38 1.57
C ILE A 169 -16.45 28.21 0.33
N ASP A 170 -17.46 29.09 0.46
CA ASP A 170 -17.96 29.96 -0.63
C ASP A 170 -16.88 30.84 -1.28
N SER A 171 -15.84 31.18 -0.51
CA SER A 171 -14.59 31.78 -1.00
C SER A 171 -13.48 31.55 0.03
N PHE A 172 -12.29 31.21 -0.46
CA PHE A 172 -11.06 31.13 0.32
C PHE A 172 -10.59 32.50 0.85
N ASP A 173 -11.24 33.60 0.48
CA ASP A 173 -11.10 34.92 1.16
C ASP A 173 -11.71 34.92 2.57
N HIS A 174 -12.53 33.92 2.92
CA HIS A 174 -13.08 33.73 4.27
C HIS A 174 -12.21 32.83 5.17
N LEU A 175 -11.06 32.36 4.69
CA LEU A 175 -10.06 31.69 5.52
C LEU A 175 -9.37 32.69 6.47
N ALA A 176 -8.57 32.19 7.43
CA ALA A 176 -7.88 33.05 8.38
C ALA A 176 -6.78 33.91 7.73
N ILE A 177 -6.31 33.51 6.55
CA ILE A 177 -5.59 34.33 5.58
C ILE A 177 -6.19 34.00 4.20
N PRO A 178 -6.66 34.98 3.42
CA PRO A 178 -7.12 34.78 2.05
C PRO A 178 -6.12 34.01 1.17
N TYR A 179 -6.62 32.98 0.49
CA TYR A 179 -5.80 31.99 -0.22
C TYR A 179 -6.22 31.73 -1.67
N ARG A 180 -5.27 31.35 -2.52
CA ARG A 180 -5.51 30.79 -3.87
C ARG A 180 -4.59 29.60 -4.14
N SER A 181 -5.17 28.51 -4.63
CA SER A 181 -4.44 27.36 -5.18
C SER A 181 -4.34 27.51 -6.70
N VAL A 182 -3.24 27.07 -7.32
CA VAL A 182 -3.11 27.08 -8.79
C VAL A 182 -2.88 25.68 -9.34
N ALA A 183 -3.67 25.32 -10.35
CA ALA A 183 -3.62 24.05 -11.07
C ALA A 183 -3.62 24.29 -12.59
N THR A 184 -3.38 23.24 -13.37
CA THR A 184 -3.42 23.27 -14.84
C THR A 184 -4.61 22.43 -15.33
N ASP A 185 -5.47 22.97 -16.20
CA ASP A 185 -6.44 22.13 -16.94
C ASP A 185 -5.69 21.35 -18.03
N ILE A 186 -5.68 20.02 -17.96
CA ILE A 186 -4.89 19.18 -18.89
C ILE A 186 -5.54 19.01 -20.27
N ILE A 187 -6.80 19.46 -20.45
CA ILE A 187 -7.55 19.39 -21.70
C ILE A 187 -7.49 20.73 -22.45
N ALA A 188 -7.62 21.85 -21.73
CA ALA A 188 -7.47 23.20 -22.27
C ALA A 188 -6.00 23.63 -22.39
N LEU A 189 -5.12 23.10 -21.52
CA LEU A 189 -3.74 23.56 -21.30
C LEU A 189 -3.68 25.01 -20.79
N GLU A 190 -4.63 25.38 -19.93
CA GLU A 190 -4.80 26.70 -19.34
C GLU A 190 -4.60 26.66 -17.82
N GLU A 191 -4.23 27.81 -17.23
CA GLU A 191 -4.13 28.00 -15.79
C GLU A 191 -5.53 28.01 -15.14
N VAL A 192 -5.69 27.33 -14.01
CA VAL A 192 -6.90 27.36 -13.19
C VAL A 192 -6.53 27.80 -11.77
N VAL A 193 -6.92 29.02 -11.42
CA VAL A 193 -6.86 29.55 -10.07
C VAL A 193 -8.10 29.09 -9.30
N ILE A 194 -7.91 28.28 -8.27
CA ILE A 194 -8.98 27.73 -7.42
C ILE A 194 -9.14 28.61 -6.18
N GLU A 195 -10.35 29.15 -6.00
CA GLU A 195 -10.64 30.16 -4.98
C GLU A 195 -11.82 29.87 -4.05
N HIS A 196 -12.48 28.73 -4.20
CA HIS A 196 -13.62 28.29 -3.39
C HIS A 196 -13.80 26.77 -3.46
N GLY A 197 -14.81 26.24 -2.77
CA GLY A 197 -15.08 24.80 -2.69
C GLY A 197 -14.35 24.14 -1.51
N TYR A 198 -13.91 22.89 -1.67
CA TYR A 198 -13.15 22.18 -0.63
C TYR A 198 -11.66 22.49 -0.73
N LEU A 199 -11.06 22.83 0.41
CA LEU A 199 -9.62 23.09 0.48
C LEU A 199 -8.78 21.85 0.12
N VAL A 200 -9.28 20.65 0.43
CA VAL A 200 -8.64 19.37 0.09
C VAL A 200 -8.52 19.19 -1.41
N ASP A 201 -9.61 19.42 -2.16
CA ASP A 201 -9.63 19.29 -3.62
C ASP A 201 -8.74 20.33 -4.30
N ALA A 202 -8.77 21.57 -3.80
CA ALA A 202 -7.92 22.65 -4.29
C ALA A 202 -6.42 22.32 -4.17
N MET A 203 -6.01 21.62 -3.11
CA MET A 203 -4.64 21.12 -2.94
C MET A 203 -4.39 19.87 -3.78
N MET A 204 -5.32 18.91 -3.80
CA MET A 204 -5.19 17.64 -4.54
C MET A 204 -5.00 17.89 -6.04
N ALA A 205 -5.84 18.74 -6.64
CA ALA A 205 -5.71 19.17 -8.03
C ALA A 205 -4.34 19.81 -8.30
N SER A 206 -3.91 20.73 -7.43
CA SER A 206 -2.63 21.43 -7.54
C SER A 206 -1.40 20.53 -7.33
N MET A 207 -1.56 19.39 -6.65
CA MET A 207 -0.52 18.38 -6.39
C MET A 207 -0.56 17.17 -7.34
N SER A 208 -1.53 17.10 -8.26
CA SER A 208 -1.72 15.95 -9.15
C SER A 208 -0.70 15.94 -10.29
N VAL A 209 0.55 15.59 -9.97
CA VAL A 209 1.70 15.57 -10.90
C VAL A 209 1.45 14.57 -12.05
N PRO A 210 1.42 15.02 -13.32
CA PRO A 210 1.16 14.15 -14.46
C PRO A 210 2.09 12.93 -14.54
N GLY A 211 1.49 11.74 -14.64
CA GLY A 211 2.22 10.47 -14.76
C GLY A 211 2.56 9.80 -13.42
N ALA A 212 2.55 10.55 -12.31
CA ALA A 212 2.52 9.98 -10.97
C ALA A 212 1.06 9.78 -10.53
N LEU A 213 0.34 10.89 -10.33
CA LEU A 213 -1.07 10.93 -9.96
C LEU A 213 -1.96 11.07 -11.21
N PRO A 214 -3.24 10.62 -11.15
CA PRO A 214 -4.21 10.87 -12.20
C PRO A 214 -4.69 12.34 -12.16
N PRO A 215 -5.18 12.91 -13.27
CA PRO A 215 -5.85 14.21 -13.24
C PRO A 215 -7.09 14.17 -12.34
N TYR A 216 -7.23 15.17 -11.46
CA TYR A 216 -8.32 15.29 -10.50
C TYR A 216 -9.44 16.16 -11.08
N GLU A 217 -10.70 15.72 -11.00
CA GLU A 217 -11.82 16.48 -11.55
C GLU A 217 -12.34 17.51 -10.55
N VAL A 218 -12.37 18.79 -10.93
CA VAL A 218 -12.93 19.88 -10.14
C VAL A 218 -13.84 20.71 -11.04
N GLU A 219 -15.12 20.85 -10.69
CA GLU A 219 -16.13 21.58 -11.47
C GLU A 219 -16.25 21.15 -12.94
N GLY A 220 -15.98 19.87 -13.26
CA GLY A 220 -15.99 19.36 -14.63
C GLY A 220 -14.73 19.70 -15.45
N ARG A 221 -13.67 20.20 -14.79
CA ARG A 221 -12.33 20.41 -15.38
C ARG A 221 -11.37 19.34 -14.88
N MET A 222 -10.58 18.75 -15.78
CA MET A 222 -9.56 17.75 -15.42
C MET A 222 -8.27 18.48 -15.05
N LEU A 223 -8.00 18.62 -13.76
CA LEU A 223 -6.89 19.40 -13.24
C LEU A 223 -5.67 18.52 -12.92
N VAL A 224 -4.49 19.06 -13.20
CA VAL A 224 -3.18 18.51 -12.82
C VAL A 224 -2.32 19.60 -12.16
N ASP A 225 -1.13 19.22 -11.70
CA ASP A 225 -0.21 20.13 -11.01
C ASP A 225 -0.01 21.47 -11.76
N GLY A 226 -0.18 22.57 -11.02
CA GLY A 226 -0.09 23.92 -11.59
C GLY A 226 1.31 24.29 -12.08
N GLY A 227 2.35 23.53 -11.71
CA GLY A 227 3.74 23.78 -12.08
C GLY A 227 3.98 23.81 -13.58
N VAL A 228 3.12 23.15 -14.37
CA VAL A 228 3.17 23.15 -15.84
C VAL A 228 2.83 24.52 -16.45
N THR A 229 1.97 25.31 -15.78
CA THR A 229 1.52 26.64 -16.23
C THR A 229 2.09 27.76 -15.37
N ASN A 230 1.80 27.74 -14.07
CA ASN A 230 2.21 28.76 -13.10
C ASN A 230 2.75 28.12 -11.81
N ASN A 231 4.06 27.84 -11.80
CA ASN A 231 4.73 27.21 -10.67
C ASN A 231 4.99 28.15 -9.49
N MET A 232 4.84 29.47 -9.65
CA MET A 232 5.11 30.46 -8.59
C MET A 232 4.22 31.70 -8.82
N PRO A 233 2.93 31.66 -8.41
CA PRO A 233 1.88 32.57 -8.88
C PRO A 233 1.94 33.99 -8.27
N VAL A 234 2.97 34.74 -8.63
CA VAL A 234 3.20 36.14 -8.24
C VAL A 234 2.10 37.06 -8.80
N ASP A 235 1.74 36.86 -10.06
CA ASP A 235 0.65 37.57 -10.72
C ASP A 235 -0.72 37.36 -10.05
N VAL A 236 -1.05 36.14 -9.61
CA VAL A 236 -2.27 35.87 -8.83
C VAL A 236 -2.24 36.63 -7.50
N ALA A 237 -1.11 36.64 -6.79
CA ALA A 237 -0.96 37.42 -5.56
C ALA A 237 -1.10 38.94 -5.81
N ARG A 238 -0.62 39.46 -6.95
CA ARG A 238 -0.87 40.85 -7.37
C ARG A 238 -2.34 41.10 -7.70
N ALA A 239 -3.03 40.14 -8.34
CA ALA A 239 -4.45 40.24 -8.65
C ALA A 239 -5.35 40.25 -7.39
N MET A 240 -4.93 39.57 -6.32
CA MET A 240 -5.56 39.65 -4.99
C MET A 240 -5.39 41.02 -4.31
N GLY A 241 -4.48 41.87 -4.79
CA GLY A 241 -4.26 43.23 -4.32
C GLY A 241 -2.98 43.46 -3.50
N ALA A 242 -2.03 42.51 -3.52
CA ALA A 242 -0.81 42.60 -2.72
C ALA A 242 0.11 43.77 -3.11
N ASP A 243 0.48 44.61 -2.13
CA ASP A 243 1.46 45.69 -2.29
C ASP A 243 2.90 45.16 -2.36
N ILE A 244 3.22 44.12 -1.56
CA ILE A 244 4.56 43.51 -1.48
C ILE A 244 4.43 41.98 -1.55
N VAL A 245 5.31 41.34 -2.32
CA VAL A 245 5.38 39.88 -2.48
C VAL A 245 6.66 39.32 -1.86
N ILE A 246 6.51 38.25 -1.08
CA ILE A 246 7.59 37.36 -0.63
C ILE A 246 7.44 36.04 -1.42
N ALA A 247 8.25 35.87 -2.46
CA ALA A 247 8.19 34.70 -3.34
C ALA A 247 9.29 33.69 -3.00
N VAL A 248 8.93 32.39 -2.93
CA VAL A 248 9.83 31.31 -2.51
C VAL A 248 9.99 30.28 -3.64
N ASP A 249 11.16 30.30 -4.29
CA ASP A 249 11.53 29.37 -5.37
C ASP A 249 12.33 28.17 -4.84
N ILE A 250 11.75 26.98 -4.99
CA ILE A 250 12.34 25.67 -4.63
C ILE A 250 12.57 24.78 -5.88
N SER A 251 12.66 25.39 -7.06
CA SER A 251 12.93 24.66 -8.31
C SER A 251 14.35 24.10 -8.33
N THR A 252 14.47 22.82 -8.71
CA THR A 252 15.76 22.13 -8.79
C THR A 252 16.58 22.67 -9.96
N ASN A 253 17.90 22.43 -9.95
CA ASN A 253 18.71 22.71 -11.14
C ASN A 253 18.48 21.67 -12.24
N TYR A 254 18.92 21.99 -13.46
CA TYR A 254 18.88 21.04 -14.57
C TYR A 254 19.86 19.90 -14.33
N LYS A 255 19.44 18.68 -14.59
CA LYS A 255 20.26 17.47 -14.47
C LYS A 255 21.45 17.52 -15.43
N GLY A 256 22.57 16.96 -14.98
CA GLY A 256 23.86 16.97 -15.67
C GLY A 256 23.95 15.97 -16.81
N MET A 257 25.12 15.94 -17.46
CA MET A 257 25.38 15.00 -18.56
C MET A 257 25.52 13.54 -18.08
N GLU A 258 25.88 13.34 -16.81
CA GLU A 258 26.07 12.02 -16.19
C GLU A 258 24.74 11.38 -15.77
N ASP A 259 23.73 12.21 -15.44
CA ASP A 259 22.40 11.79 -14.99
C ASP A 259 21.49 11.35 -16.15
N TYR A 260 21.83 11.73 -17.40
CA TYR A 260 21.00 11.58 -18.59
C TYR A 260 21.03 10.16 -19.18
N THR A 261 20.76 9.16 -18.32
CA THR A 261 21.05 7.74 -18.55
C THR A 261 20.00 7.00 -19.39
N ASN A 262 18.76 7.49 -19.43
CA ASN A 262 17.62 6.75 -20.01
C ASN A 262 16.50 7.68 -20.53
N PHE A 263 15.47 7.08 -21.15
CA PHE A 263 14.34 7.82 -21.75
C PHE A 263 13.48 8.58 -20.72
N LEU A 264 13.31 8.06 -19.51
CA LEU A 264 12.52 8.73 -18.46
C LEU A 264 13.25 9.97 -17.94
N ALA A 265 14.57 9.90 -17.76
CA ALA A 265 15.41 11.06 -17.42
C ALA A 265 15.32 12.19 -18.48
N ALA A 266 15.12 11.83 -19.76
CA ALA A 266 14.89 12.80 -20.83
C ALA A 266 13.51 13.48 -20.73
N ALA A 267 12.47 12.74 -20.33
CA ALA A 267 11.12 13.29 -20.12
C ALA A 267 11.05 14.18 -18.86
N ASP A 268 11.69 13.75 -17.77
CA ASP A 268 11.82 14.50 -16.52
C ASP A 268 12.52 15.86 -16.75
N GLN A 269 13.67 15.88 -17.42
CA GLN A 269 14.38 17.12 -17.76
C GLN A 269 13.52 18.08 -18.60
N LEU A 270 12.65 17.58 -19.49
CA LEU A 270 11.71 18.39 -20.28
C LEU A 270 10.55 18.94 -19.41
N SER A 271 10.04 18.15 -18.47
CA SER A 271 9.06 18.61 -17.49
C SER A 271 9.63 19.72 -16.60
N ASN A 272 10.81 19.49 -16.02
CA ASN A 272 11.56 20.44 -15.21
C ASN A 272 11.85 21.76 -15.99
N TYR A 273 12.14 21.69 -17.30
CA TYR A 273 12.26 22.89 -18.14
C TYR A 273 10.97 23.74 -18.20
N LEU A 274 9.79 23.12 -18.33
CA LEU A 274 8.52 23.86 -18.33
C LEU A 274 8.28 24.55 -16.98
N VAL A 275 8.43 23.79 -15.89
CA VAL A 275 8.26 24.26 -14.51
C VAL A 275 9.19 25.42 -14.17
N ARG A 276 10.48 25.29 -14.50
CA ARG A 276 11.47 26.35 -14.24
C ARG A 276 11.26 27.58 -15.10
N ARG A 277 10.83 27.42 -16.36
CA ARG A 277 10.50 28.55 -17.22
C ARG A 277 9.34 29.35 -16.63
N SER A 278 8.29 28.67 -16.18
CA SER A 278 7.16 29.30 -15.50
C SER A 278 7.62 30.13 -14.28
N THR A 279 8.42 29.54 -13.39
CA THR A 279 9.01 30.28 -12.25
C THR A 279 9.90 31.46 -12.67
N GLN A 280 10.66 31.34 -13.78
CA GLN A 280 11.51 32.43 -14.28
C GLN A 280 10.69 33.59 -14.88
N ASP A 281 9.66 33.27 -15.66
CA ASP A 281 8.76 34.27 -16.25
C ASP A 281 7.99 35.03 -15.15
N GLN A 282 7.57 34.34 -14.07
CA GLN A 282 6.99 34.97 -12.86
C GLN A 282 7.99 35.80 -12.05
N ALA A 283 9.20 35.28 -11.79
CA ALA A 283 10.24 35.98 -11.04
C ALA A 283 10.66 37.30 -11.72
N ALA A 284 10.56 37.38 -13.05
CA ALA A 284 10.81 38.59 -13.82
C ALA A 284 9.74 39.70 -13.66
N THR A 285 8.62 39.41 -12.98
CA THR A 285 7.59 40.41 -12.63
C THR A 285 7.82 41.09 -11.28
N LEU A 286 8.75 40.59 -10.46
CA LEU A 286 9.06 41.12 -9.14
C LEU A 286 9.72 42.51 -9.21
N THR A 287 9.46 43.31 -8.18
CA THR A 287 9.83 44.73 -8.06
C THR A 287 10.94 44.94 -7.04
N GLU A 288 11.47 46.17 -6.92
CA GLU A 288 12.54 46.51 -5.96
C GLU A 288 12.10 46.43 -4.48
N ASP A 289 10.79 46.44 -4.19
CA ASP A 289 10.24 46.30 -2.83
C ASP A 289 10.00 44.83 -2.42
N ASP A 290 9.99 43.90 -3.39
CA ASP A 290 9.69 42.48 -3.17
C ASP A 290 10.89 41.67 -2.66
N VAL A 291 10.60 40.51 -2.07
CA VAL A 291 11.61 39.59 -1.54
C VAL A 291 11.56 38.28 -2.32
N PHE A 292 12.65 37.93 -3.01
CA PHE A 292 12.78 36.65 -3.71
C PHE A 292 13.74 35.73 -2.94
N LEU A 293 13.16 34.72 -2.27
CA LEU A 293 13.87 33.74 -1.46
C LEU A 293 14.11 32.47 -2.29
N ARG A 294 15.33 31.91 -2.26
CA ARG A 294 15.71 30.75 -3.06
C ARG A 294 16.46 29.70 -2.21
N PRO A 295 15.74 28.98 -1.31
CA PRO A 295 16.37 28.06 -0.35
C PRO A 295 17.26 27.00 -1.03
N ASP A 296 18.50 26.84 -0.55
CA ASP A 296 19.41 25.80 -1.05
C ASP A 296 19.02 24.41 -0.52
N VAL A 297 18.05 23.81 -1.21
CA VAL A 297 17.62 22.41 -1.04
C VAL A 297 18.54 21.41 -1.77
N GLY A 298 19.68 21.87 -2.31
CA GLY A 298 20.69 21.01 -2.94
C GLY A 298 20.18 20.21 -4.14
N GLN A 299 20.58 18.92 -4.18
CA GLN A 299 20.14 17.94 -5.18
C GLN A 299 19.04 17.02 -4.62
N MET A 300 18.11 17.59 -3.86
CA MET A 300 16.96 16.87 -3.33
C MET A 300 15.89 16.67 -4.42
N GLU A 301 15.51 15.41 -4.65
CA GLU A 301 14.45 15.08 -5.61
C GLU A 301 13.05 15.30 -5.02
N THR A 302 12.02 15.35 -5.88
CA THR A 302 10.66 15.70 -5.47
C THR A 302 9.97 14.69 -4.55
N THR A 303 10.48 13.47 -4.48
CA THR A 303 9.91 12.32 -3.74
C THR A 303 10.70 11.91 -2.49
N GLU A 304 11.80 12.60 -2.17
CA GLU A 304 12.67 12.27 -1.02
C GLU A 304 12.11 12.85 0.29
N PHE A 305 10.94 12.36 0.70
CA PHE A 305 10.22 12.91 1.86
C PHE A 305 10.96 12.72 3.20
N ASP A 306 11.90 11.78 3.29
CA ASP A 306 12.82 11.61 4.41
C ASP A 306 13.74 12.84 4.62
N LYS A 307 14.03 13.60 3.56
CA LYS A 307 14.88 14.80 3.59
C LYS A 307 14.11 16.10 3.87
N MET A 308 12.80 16.05 4.06
CA MET A 308 11.98 17.23 4.40
C MET A 308 12.54 18.08 5.56
N PRO A 309 13.10 17.53 6.66
CA PRO A 309 13.72 18.33 7.72
C PRO A 309 14.91 19.17 7.23
N THR A 310 15.68 18.68 6.26
CA THR A 310 16.80 19.43 5.66
C THR A 310 16.28 20.60 4.82
N ALA A 311 15.24 20.38 4.01
CA ALA A 311 14.60 21.45 3.25
C ALA A 311 13.97 22.52 4.15
N TYR A 312 13.30 22.13 5.24
CA TYR A 312 12.80 23.05 6.27
C TYR A 312 13.90 23.98 6.79
N HIS A 313 15.06 23.42 7.19
CA HIS A 313 16.17 24.23 7.70
C HIS A 313 16.75 25.16 6.62
N ALA A 314 16.86 24.71 5.36
CA ALA A 314 17.29 25.57 4.26
C ALA A 314 16.35 26.78 4.06
N GLY A 315 15.04 26.57 4.12
CA GLY A 315 14.04 27.65 4.00
C GLY A 315 14.08 28.65 5.15
N TYR A 316 14.26 28.17 6.38
CA TYR A 316 14.40 29.01 7.56
C TYR A 316 15.68 29.88 7.48
N GLU A 317 16.84 29.29 7.20
CA GLU A 317 18.11 30.02 7.10
C GLU A 317 18.15 30.98 5.89
N GLU A 318 17.50 30.64 4.78
CA GLU A 318 17.30 31.56 3.65
C GLU A 318 16.50 32.81 4.10
N ALA A 319 15.34 32.64 4.73
CA ALA A 319 14.56 33.77 5.22
C ALA A 319 15.33 34.59 6.29
N LYS A 320 16.17 33.97 7.13
CA LYS A 320 17.03 34.70 8.07
C LYS A 320 18.09 35.56 7.38
N GLN A 321 18.64 35.16 6.23
CA GLN A 321 19.60 35.99 5.49
C GLN A 321 18.98 37.31 5.01
N TYR A 322 17.68 37.33 4.69
CA TYR A 322 16.95 38.53 4.25
C TYR A 322 16.37 39.38 5.40
N THR A 323 16.78 39.16 6.66
CA THR A 323 16.28 39.91 7.84
C THR A 323 16.31 41.43 7.66
N ASP A 324 17.35 42.00 7.05
CA ASP A 324 17.49 43.45 6.85
C ASP A 324 16.47 44.03 5.84
N GLN A 325 15.92 43.21 4.95
CA GLN A 325 14.82 43.58 4.05
C GLN A 325 13.46 43.28 4.68
N LEU A 326 13.29 42.06 5.20
CA LEU A 326 12.05 41.55 5.77
C LEU A 326 11.62 42.28 7.05
N SER A 327 12.55 42.69 7.91
CA SER A 327 12.23 43.40 9.17
C SER A 327 11.57 44.76 8.97
N LYS A 328 11.63 45.35 7.77
CA LYS A 328 10.85 46.55 7.39
C LYS A 328 9.33 46.31 7.44
N LEU A 329 8.91 45.04 7.32
CA LEU A 329 7.52 44.58 7.37
C LEU A 329 7.10 44.11 8.78
N SER A 330 8.01 44.13 9.75
CA SER A 330 7.74 43.72 11.14
C SER A 330 6.73 44.64 11.81
N LEU A 331 5.65 44.05 12.32
CA LEU A 331 4.72 44.76 13.20
C LEU A 331 5.31 44.95 14.61
N SER A 332 4.78 45.94 15.34
CA SER A 332 5.01 46.03 16.77
C SER A 332 4.44 44.79 17.47
N TYR A 333 4.91 44.50 18.69
CA TYR A 333 4.39 43.36 19.45
C TYR A 333 2.87 43.42 19.65
N ALA A 334 2.31 44.62 19.85
CA ALA A 334 0.88 44.80 20.07
C ALA A 334 0.07 44.58 18.78
N ASP A 335 0.52 45.17 17.66
CA ASP A 335 -0.17 45.05 16.37
C ASP A 335 -0.08 43.62 15.82
N TYR A 336 1.06 42.94 16.04
CA TYR A 336 1.21 41.53 15.68
C TYR A 336 0.34 40.62 16.54
N GLN A 337 0.21 40.90 17.85
CA GLN A 337 -0.72 40.15 18.70
C GLN A 337 -2.17 40.34 18.24
N HIS A 338 -2.56 41.54 17.82
CA HIS A 338 -3.89 41.75 17.23
C HIS A 338 -4.10 40.95 15.93
N TYR A 339 -3.12 40.94 15.03
CA TYR A 339 -3.14 40.09 13.82
C TYR A 339 -3.27 38.59 14.16
N ILE A 340 -2.53 38.10 15.17
CA ILE A 340 -2.65 36.71 15.65
C ILE A 340 -4.02 36.44 16.29
N ASP A 341 -4.55 37.36 17.10
CA ASP A 341 -5.86 37.21 17.74
C ASP A 341 -6.99 37.16 16.69
N ASP A 342 -6.91 37.95 15.61
CA ASP A 342 -7.86 37.89 14.49
C ASP A 342 -7.67 36.63 13.62
N LYS A 343 -6.42 36.20 13.31
CA LYS A 343 -6.12 34.90 12.66
C LYS A 343 -6.74 33.73 13.44
N GLN A 344 -6.60 33.73 14.77
CA GLN A 344 -7.19 32.70 15.64
C GLN A 344 -8.70 32.82 15.83
N LYS A 345 -9.28 34.02 15.67
CA LYS A 345 -10.73 34.25 15.69
C LYS A 345 -11.38 33.72 14.41
N ALA A 346 -10.80 33.98 13.24
CA ALA A 346 -11.23 33.41 11.97
C ALA A 346 -11.13 31.88 11.96
N ARG A 347 -9.99 31.31 12.40
CA ARG A 347 -9.82 29.85 12.55
C ARG A 347 -10.91 29.17 13.39
N ARG A 348 -11.45 29.84 14.42
CA ARG A 348 -12.54 29.32 15.26
C ARG A 348 -13.92 29.37 14.60
N GLN A 349 -14.06 30.05 13.46
CA GLN A 349 -15.29 30.09 12.67
C GLN A 349 -15.31 29.01 11.57
N LEU A 350 -14.16 28.37 11.29
CA LEU A 350 -14.06 27.28 10.32
C LEU A 350 -14.80 26.03 10.81
N LYS A 351 -15.64 25.47 9.93
CA LYS A 351 -16.43 24.26 10.19
C LYS A 351 -15.62 23.02 9.78
N HIS A 352 -15.21 22.24 10.78
CA HIS A 352 -14.52 20.97 10.59
C HIS A 352 -15.51 19.79 10.62
N GLY A 353 -15.35 18.83 9.71
CA GLY A 353 -16.13 17.59 9.68
C GLY A 353 -16.06 16.82 11.01
N ASP A 354 -14.85 16.68 11.56
CA ASP A 354 -14.53 16.02 12.85
C ASP A 354 -15.26 16.55 14.10
N LYS A 355 -16.03 17.64 13.96
CA LYS A 355 -16.79 18.30 15.04
C LYS A 355 -18.28 18.44 14.70
N THR A 356 -18.69 17.95 13.53
CA THR A 356 -20.05 18.04 12.99
C THR A 356 -20.78 16.73 13.27
N VAL A 357 -22.02 16.79 13.74
CA VAL A 357 -22.90 15.60 13.81
C VAL A 357 -23.41 15.34 12.40
N VAL A 358 -23.25 14.11 11.90
CA VAL A 358 -23.78 13.73 10.59
C VAL A 358 -25.20 13.22 10.78
N ASP A 359 -26.19 14.00 10.35
CA ASP A 359 -27.61 13.60 10.38
C ASP A 359 -27.88 12.42 9.44
N LYS A 360 -27.12 12.32 8.35
CA LYS A 360 -27.35 11.35 7.27
C LYS A 360 -26.08 11.08 6.44
N VAL A 361 -25.75 9.80 6.24
CA VAL A 361 -24.75 9.38 5.24
C VAL A 361 -25.44 9.13 3.89
N VAL A 362 -24.86 9.66 2.81
CA VAL A 362 -25.31 9.46 1.42
C VAL A 362 -24.19 8.78 0.65
N ILE A 363 -24.52 7.71 -0.09
CA ILE A 363 -23.54 6.97 -0.90
C ILE A 363 -23.91 7.17 -2.37
N ASN A 364 -23.06 7.90 -3.08
CA ASN A 364 -23.16 8.13 -4.51
C ASN A 364 -22.40 7.01 -5.22
N ASN A 365 -23.13 5.95 -5.55
CA ASN A 365 -22.58 4.71 -6.11
C ASN A 365 -22.44 4.82 -7.64
N ASN A 366 -21.24 5.14 -8.12
CA ASN A 366 -20.90 5.22 -9.53
C ASN A 366 -20.29 3.90 -10.05
N THR A 367 -20.74 2.76 -9.53
CA THR A 367 -20.20 1.42 -9.82
C THR A 367 -21.30 0.42 -10.17
N HIS A 368 -20.92 -0.73 -10.72
CA HIS A 368 -21.88 -1.83 -10.92
C HIS A 368 -22.24 -2.61 -9.63
N TYR A 369 -21.46 -2.47 -8.55
CA TYR A 369 -21.70 -3.16 -7.28
C TYR A 369 -22.98 -2.64 -6.60
N SER A 370 -23.66 -3.49 -5.82
CA SER A 370 -24.86 -3.05 -5.10
C SER A 370 -24.57 -2.07 -3.95
N ASP A 371 -25.41 -1.06 -3.76
CA ASP A 371 -25.35 -0.08 -2.64
C ASP A 371 -25.29 -0.79 -1.28
N LYS A 372 -25.93 -1.96 -1.18
CA LYS A 372 -25.95 -2.79 0.02
C LYS A 372 -24.59 -3.43 0.31
N LEU A 373 -23.77 -3.77 -0.69
CA LEU A 373 -22.41 -4.23 -0.48
C LEU A 373 -21.55 -3.07 0.05
N ILE A 374 -21.60 -1.92 -0.62
CA ILE A 374 -20.82 -0.73 -0.28
C ILE A 374 -21.18 -0.21 1.12
N GLY A 375 -22.47 -0.03 1.42
CA GLY A 375 -22.94 0.46 2.72
C GLY A 375 -22.64 -0.48 3.89
N ASN A 376 -22.73 -1.82 3.69
CA ASN A 376 -22.31 -2.79 4.72
C ASN A 376 -20.79 -2.81 4.93
N ARG A 377 -20.00 -2.39 3.92
CA ARG A 377 -18.53 -2.38 4.01
C ARG A 377 -18.01 -1.09 4.64
N LEU A 378 -18.61 0.05 4.30
CA LEU A 378 -18.36 1.33 4.95
C LEU A 378 -18.82 1.28 6.42
N ASN A 379 -20.05 0.83 6.69
CA ASN A 379 -20.63 0.79 8.05
C ASN A 379 -20.39 2.12 8.80
N LEU A 380 -20.86 3.22 8.19
CA LEU A 380 -20.90 4.56 8.77
C LEU A 380 -22.32 4.80 9.27
N ASP A 381 -22.50 4.90 10.59
CA ASP A 381 -23.80 5.14 11.21
C ASP A 381 -24.15 6.65 11.20
N SER A 382 -25.45 6.97 11.24
CA SER A 382 -25.95 8.36 11.20
C SER A 382 -26.52 8.78 12.56
N GLY A 383 -26.40 10.08 12.87
CA GLY A 383 -26.80 10.67 14.16
C GLY A 383 -25.64 10.86 15.15
N GLU A 384 -24.39 10.73 14.73
CA GLU A 384 -23.19 10.90 15.57
C GLU A 384 -22.08 11.74 14.91
N VAL A 385 -21.01 12.04 15.66
CA VAL A 385 -19.85 12.81 15.18
C VAL A 385 -18.82 11.85 14.59
N LEU A 386 -18.89 11.64 13.27
CA LEU A 386 -17.95 10.83 12.52
C LEU A 386 -16.62 11.59 12.34
N LYS A 387 -15.51 11.01 12.83
CA LYS A 387 -14.17 11.60 12.71
C LYS A 387 -13.52 11.21 11.39
N THR A 388 -12.68 12.08 10.83
CA THR A 388 -11.84 11.76 9.66
C THR A 388 -11.05 10.47 9.83
N SER A 389 -10.41 10.24 10.98
CA SER A 389 -9.67 9.00 11.26
C SER A 389 -10.54 7.73 11.32
N GLU A 390 -11.84 7.87 11.52
CA GLU A 390 -12.81 6.78 11.47
C GLU A 390 -13.35 6.59 10.05
N ILE A 391 -13.72 7.67 9.36
CA ILE A 391 -14.17 7.63 7.96
C ILE A 391 -13.06 7.09 7.06
N GLU A 392 -11.82 7.57 7.18
CA GLU A 392 -10.66 7.04 6.43
C GLU A 392 -10.40 5.55 6.73
N SER A 393 -10.70 5.08 7.94
CA SER A 393 -10.62 3.65 8.28
C SER A 393 -11.70 2.83 7.53
N LYS A 394 -12.93 3.34 7.45
CA LYS A 394 -14.02 2.73 6.67
C LYS A 394 -13.78 2.77 5.16
N VAL A 395 -13.26 3.89 4.67
CA VAL A 395 -12.85 4.11 3.28
C VAL A 395 -11.71 3.17 2.92
N GLN A 396 -10.70 3.01 3.78
CA GLN A 396 -9.65 2.01 3.61
C GLN A 396 -10.21 0.58 3.60
N ASP A 397 -11.20 0.26 4.46
CA ASP A 397 -11.89 -1.04 4.46
C ASP A 397 -12.60 -1.31 3.10
N LEU A 398 -13.26 -0.30 2.51
CA LEU A 398 -13.89 -0.40 1.19
C LEU A 398 -12.84 -0.48 0.06
N TYR A 399 -11.84 0.39 0.08
CA TYR A 399 -10.77 0.48 -0.92
C TYR A 399 -9.88 -0.78 -0.92
N ALA A 400 -9.75 -1.48 0.22
CA ALA A 400 -9.08 -2.78 0.34
C ALA A 400 -9.74 -3.94 -0.45
N LEU A 401 -10.88 -3.70 -1.12
CA LEU A 401 -11.40 -4.62 -2.13
C LEU A 401 -10.64 -4.52 -3.46
N ASP A 402 -9.87 -3.45 -3.70
CA ASP A 402 -9.07 -3.20 -4.90
C ASP A 402 -9.89 -3.21 -6.22
N ARG A 403 -11.14 -2.73 -6.14
CA ARG A 403 -12.10 -2.61 -7.27
C ARG A 403 -12.49 -1.17 -7.63
N PHE A 404 -12.14 -0.21 -6.78
CA PHE A 404 -12.49 1.21 -6.92
C PHE A 404 -11.29 2.01 -7.43
N GLU A 405 -11.52 3.04 -8.25
CA GLU A 405 -10.45 3.98 -8.65
C GLU A 405 -10.22 4.98 -7.54
N LEU A 406 -11.31 5.51 -6.96
CA LEU A 406 -11.27 6.50 -5.91
C LEU A 406 -12.54 6.44 -5.06
N VAL A 407 -12.38 6.61 -3.76
CA VAL A 407 -13.46 6.80 -2.79
C VAL A 407 -13.26 8.16 -2.12
N THR A 408 -14.02 9.15 -2.57
CA THR A 408 -14.06 10.49 -1.98
C THR A 408 -15.19 10.60 -0.97
N TYR A 409 -15.06 11.55 -0.04
CA TYR A 409 -16.14 11.90 0.87
C TYR A 409 -16.02 13.35 1.34
N GLU A 410 -17.18 13.95 1.59
CA GLU A 410 -17.36 15.39 1.77
C GLU A 410 -18.48 15.67 2.78
N PHE A 411 -18.35 16.76 3.54
CA PHE A 411 -19.37 17.22 4.50
C PHE A 411 -20.17 18.38 3.88
N GLU A 412 -21.43 18.14 3.56
CA GLU A 412 -22.33 19.12 2.91
C GLU A 412 -23.57 19.39 3.78
N THR A 413 -24.08 20.63 3.78
CA THR A 413 -25.33 20.99 4.48
C THR A 413 -26.47 21.12 3.49
N VAL A 414 -27.31 20.08 3.38
CA VAL A 414 -28.37 19.98 2.36
C VAL A 414 -29.75 20.07 3.04
N ASP A 415 -30.59 21.01 2.60
CA ASP A 415 -31.89 21.36 3.20
C ASP A 415 -31.88 21.69 4.71
N GLY A 416 -30.68 21.88 5.28
CA GLY A 416 -30.46 22.11 6.71
C GLY A 416 -30.13 20.86 7.53
N GLU A 417 -30.01 19.69 6.89
CA GLU A 417 -29.42 18.47 7.46
C GLU A 417 -27.91 18.45 7.16
N GLU A 418 -27.10 17.99 8.11
CA GLU A 418 -25.66 17.82 7.93
C GLU A 418 -25.38 16.42 7.33
N GLN A 419 -24.95 16.38 6.07
CA GLN A 419 -24.82 15.14 5.31
C GLN A 419 -23.35 14.81 5.01
N LEU A 420 -23.01 13.53 5.11
CA LEU A 420 -21.73 12.99 4.65
C LEU A 420 -21.98 12.36 3.27
N GLN A 421 -21.58 13.06 2.22
CA GLN A 421 -21.54 12.53 0.86
C GLN A 421 -20.34 11.57 0.77
N VAL A 422 -20.53 10.40 0.16
CA VAL A 422 -19.48 9.41 -0.11
C VAL A 422 -19.59 8.93 -1.55
N ASP A 423 -18.68 9.39 -2.39
CA ASP A 423 -18.66 9.09 -3.82
C ASP A 423 -17.71 7.93 -4.10
N VAL A 424 -18.28 6.84 -4.61
CA VAL A 424 -17.59 5.57 -4.83
C VAL A 424 -17.47 5.33 -6.33
N ASN A 425 -16.27 5.54 -6.86
CA ASN A 425 -15.99 5.43 -8.29
C ASN A 425 -15.26 4.12 -8.58
N GLU A 426 -15.77 3.35 -9.54
CA GLU A 426 -15.16 2.09 -9.97
C GLU A 426 -13.85 2.35 -10.74
N LYS A 427 -12.91 1.39 -10.71
CA LYS A 427 -11.79 1.38 -11.67
C LYS A 427 -12.36 1.53 -13.09
N SER A 428 -11.93 2.55 -13.82
CA SER A 428 -12.40 2.81 -15.19
C SER A 428 -12.05 1.69 -16.17
N TRP A 429 -11.03 0.88 -15.82
CA TRP A 429 -10.68 -0.38 -16.48
C TRP A 429 -11.50 -1.60 -16.03
N GLY A 430 -12.33 -1.49 -14.98
CA GLY A 430 -13.27 -2.53 -14.54
C GLY A 430 -14.36 -2.88 -15.58
N PRO A 431 -15.17 -3.92 -15.29
CA PRO A 431 -15.26 -4.63 -14.00
C PRO A 431 -14.39 -5.88 -13.88
N ASN A 432 -13.75 -6.31 -14.98
CA ASN A 432 -12.98 -7.57 -15.03
C ASN A 432 -11.50 -7.27 -15.24
N TYR A 433 -10.61 -8.05 -14.64
CA TYR A 433 -9.17 -7.74 -14.56
C TYR A 433 -8.28 -8.84 -15.13
N LEU A 434 -7.15 -8.46 -15.71
CA LEU A 434 -6.10 -9.38 -16.19
C LEU A 434 -4.82 -9.25 -15.36
N ASN A 435 -4.27 -10.39 -14.92
CA ASN A 435 -2.90 -10.48 -14.40
C ASN A 435 -2.12 -11.56 -15.13
N PHE A 436 -0.79 -11.50 -15.02
CA PHE A 436 0.11 -12.45 -15.66
C PHE A 436 1.05 -13.08 -14.64
N ARG A 437 1.64 -14.21 -15.02
CA ARG A 437 2.68 -14.92 -14.27
C ARG A 437 3.88 -15.11 -15.17
N PHE A 438 5.07 -14.90 -14.63
CA PHE A 438 6.32 -15.35 -15.22
C PHE A 438 7.15 -16.00 -14.11
N PHE A 439 7.67 -17.18 -14.37
CA PHE A 439 8.54 -17.91 -13.46
C PHE A 439 9.67 -18.60 -14.21
N LEU A 440 10.87 -18.55 -13.63
CA LEU A 440 12.03 -19.34 -14.03
C LEU A 440 12.86 -19.70 -12.79
N GLU A 441 13.25 -20.96 -12.66
CA GLU A 441 14.26 -21.46 -11.73
C GLU A 441 15.18 -22.43 -12.48
N ASP A 442 16.48 -22.15 -12.46
CA ASP A 442 17.51 -22.96 -13.09
C ASP A 442 18.60 -23.29 -12.06
N ASP A 443 18.93 -24.57 -11.91
CA ASP A 443 19.91 -25.08 -10.94
C ASP A 443 21.29 -25.38 -11.57
N PHE A 444 21.44 -25.07 -12.87
CA PHE A 444 22.58 -25.34 -13.76
C PHE A 444 23.06 -26.82 -13.82
N SER A 445 22.24 -27.76 -13.35
CA SER A 445 22.58 -29.19 -13.24
C SER A 445 21.50 -30.15 -13.78
N THR A 446 20.22 -29.77 -13.74
CA THR A 446 19.07 -30.56 -14.21
C THR A 446 18.20 -29.77 -15.22
N GLU A 447 16.88 -29.99 -15.26
CA GLU A 447 15.97 -29.31 -16.18
C GLU A 447 15.38 -28.03 -15.56
N SER A 448 15.57 -26.90 -16.25
CA SER A 448 15.05 -25.59 -15.85
C SER A 448 13.52 -25.63 -15.64
N GLN A 449 13.06 -25.18 -14.48
CA GLN A 449 11.65 -25.05 -14.16
C GLN A 449 11.15 -23.68 -14.61
N TYR A 450 10.16 -23.63 -15.50
CA TYR A 450 9.61 -22.34 -15.97
C TYR A 450 8.10 -22.40 -16.11
N SER A 451 7.46 -21.24 -15.97
CA SER A 451 6.05 -21.08 -16.33
C SER A 451 5.69 -19.67 -16.76
N ILE A 452 4.70 -19.59 -17.64
CA ILE A 452 4.05 -18.35 -18.08
C ILE A 452 2.56 -18.54 -17.87
N GLY A 453 1.90 -17.59 -17.22
CA GLY A 453 0.47 -17.68 -16.93
C GLY A 453 -0.30 -16.41 -17.24
N ILE A 454 -1.60 -16.59 -17.43
CA ILE A 454 -2.61 -15.54 -17.61
C ILE A 454 -3.78 -15.89 -16.69
N SER A 455 -4.28 -14.91 -15.95
CA SER A 455 -5.56 -14.99 -15.26
C SER A 455 -6.49 -13.88 -15.71
N ALA A 456 -7.77 -14.22 -15.83
CA ALA A 456 -8.86 -13.26 -15.87
C ALA A 456 -9.76 -13.44 -14.62
N ASN A 457 -10.04 -12.36 -13.91
CA ASN A 457 -11.03 -12.33 -12.83
C ASN A 457 -12.26 -11.53 -13.25
N PHE A 458 -13.43 -12.16 -13.25
CA PHE A 458 -14.73 -11.55 -13.57
C PHE A 458 -15.50 -11.29 -12.27
N THR A 459 -15.91 -10.05 -11.99
CA THR A 459 -16.45 -9.66 -10.68
C THR A 459 -17.95 -9.30 -10.67
N ASP A 460 -18.54 -9.30 -9.48
CA ASP A 460 -19.97 -9.01 -9.18
C ASP A 460 -20.98 -9.68 -10.13
N ILE A 461 -20.77 -10.98 -10.38
CA ILE A 461 -21.66 -11.82 -11.19
C ILE A 461 -23.08 -11.90 -10.60
N ASN A 462 -23.25 -11.52 -9.32
CA ASN A 462 -24.53 -11.29 -8.67
C ASN A 462 -24.43 -10.19 -7.60
N GLN A 463 -25.58 -9.72 -7.11
CA GLN A 463 -25.75 -8.67 -6.08
C GLN A 463 -25.10 -8.96 -4.70
N HIS A 464 -24.38 -10.06 -4.54
CA HIS A 464 -23.65 -10.40 -3.33
C HIS A 464 -22.13 -10.35 -3.54
N GLY A 465 -21.65 -10.02 -4.75
CA GLY A 465 -20.24 -10.00 -5.13
C GLY A 465 -19.66 -11.40 -5.32
N ALA A 466 -20.35 -12.21 -6.14
CA ALA A 466 -19.75 -13.42 -6.70
C ALA A 466 -18.68 -13.08 -7.76
N GLU A 467 -17.60 -13.85 -7.78
CA GLU A 467 -16.45 -13.69 -8.69
C GLU A 467 -16.18 -15.02 -9.40
N LEU A 468 -15.85 -14.99 -10.69
CA LEU A 468 -15.36 -16.13 -11.46
C LEU A 468 -13.93 -15.84 -11.89
N ARG A 469 -12.99 -16.64 -11.39
CA ARG A 469 -11.58 -16.57 -11.75
C ARG A 469 -11.26 -17.68 -12.76
N THR A 470 -10.58 -17.36 -13.85
CA THR A 470 -10.10 -18.33 -14.84
C THR A 470 -8.61 -18.16 -15.07
N ASN A 471 -7.87 -19.21 -14.73
CA ASN A 471 -6.41 -19.30 -14.67
C ASN A 471 -5.90 -20.24 -15.77
N VAL A 472 -4.84 -19.84 -16.48
CA VAL A 472 -4.12 -20.69 -17.45
C VAL A 472 -2.62 -20.49 -17.26
N GLU A 473 -1.90 -21.57 -17.00
CA GLU A 473 -0.44 -21.60 -16.80
C GLU A 473 0.20 -22.66 -17.70
N MET A 474 1.32 -22.32 -18.34
CA MET A 474 2.05 -23.19 -19.25
C MET A 474 3.56 -23.02 -19.09
N GLY A 475 4.27 -24.14 -18.98
CA GLY A 475 5.72 -24.21 -19.06
C GLY A 475 6.19 -25.65 -18.91
N THR A 476 7.04 -25.91 -17.91
CA THR A 476 7.35 -27.28 -17.47
C THR A 476 6.07 -27.97 -16.97
N ASP A 477 5.38 -27.34 -16.02
CA ASP A 477 4.03 -27.71 -15.57
C ASP A 477 2.95 -26.99 -16.39
N LYS A 478 1.72 -27.52 -16.36
CA LYS A 478 0.56 -26.93 -17.04
C LYS A 478 -0.65 -26.95 -16.12
N ARG A 479 -1.33 -25.81 -15.97
CA ARG A 479 -2.57 -25.70 -15.20
C ARG A 479 -3.65 -24.97 -16.00
N ILE A 480 -4.87 -25.47 -15.95
CA ILE A 480 -6.08 -24.74 -16.37
C ILE A 480 -7.07 -24.82 -15.23
N GLU A 481 -7.59 -23.70 -14.77
CA GLU A 481 -8.35 -23.64 -13.52
C GLU A 481 -9.48 -22.62 -13.63
N ALA A 482 -10.66 -22.98 -13.11
CA ALA A 482 -11.82 -22.11 -13.03
C ALA A 482 -12.44 -22.20 -11.62
N GLU A 483 -12.48 -21.09 -10.89
CA GLU A 483 -13.09 -20.99 -9.57
C GLU A 483 -14.28 -20.01 -9.60
N LEU A 484 -15.47 -20.49 -9.24
CA LEU A 484 -16.62 -19.64 -8.92
C LEU A 484 -16.73 -19.45 -7.41
N PHE A 485 -16.41 -18.26 -6.94
CA PHE A 485 -16.63 -17.80 -5.57
C PHE A 485 -17.99 -17.09 -5.47
N SER A 486 -18.85 -17.46 -4.52
CA SER A 486 -20.16 -16.81 -4.32
C SER A 486 -20.48 -16.61 -2.84
N PRO A 487 -20.54 -15.36 -2.36
CA PRO A 487 -21.06 -15.02 -1.04
C PRO A 487 -22.55 -15.37 -0.86
N PHE A 488 -22.93 -15.79 0.35
CA PHE A 488 -24.33 -15.93 0.75
C PHE A 488 -25.00 -14.59 1.08
N PHE A 489 -24.19 -13.59 1.48
CA PHE A 489 -24.66 -12.30 1.98
C PHE A 489 -23.70 -11.19 1.54
N SER A 490 -24.21 -9.96 1.39
CA SER A 490 -23.42 -8.76 1.07
C SER A 490 -22.33 -8.39 2.09
N SER A 491 -22.29 -9.05 3.26
CA SER A 491 -21.18 -8.94 4.23
C SER A 491 -19.97 -9.83 3.88
N GLN A 492 -20.13 -10.74 2.92
CA GLN A 492 -19.11 -11.63 2.34
C GLN A 492 -18.31 -12.52 3.30
N LYS A 493 -18.70 -12.60 4.58
CA LYS A 493 -18.08 -13.48 5.58
C LYS A 493 -18.41 -14.96 5.41
N LEU A 494 -19.50 -15.30 4.72
CA LEU A 494 -19.91 -16.68 4.42
C LEU A 494 -20.07 -16.82 2.91
N PHE A 495 -19.48 -17.87 2.34
CA PHE A 495 -19.47 -18.12 0.89
C PHE A 495 -19.50 -19.62 0.56
N THR A 496 -19.80 -19.93 -0.69
CA THR A 496 -19.40 -21.18 -1.35
C THR A 496 -18.30 -20.89 -2.37
N SER A 497 -17.36 -21.80 -2.54
CA SER A 497 -16.53 -21.88 -3.74
C SER A 497 -16.78 -23.19 -4.48
N ALA A 498 -16.66 -23.15 -5.80
CA ALA A 498 -16.69 -24.31 -6.68
C ALA A 498 -15.52 -24.19 -7.66
N SER A 499 -14.56 -25.11 -7.59
CA SER A 499 -13.35 -25.11 -8.43
C SER A 499 -13.36 -26.31 -9.38
N VAL A 500 -12.81 -26.11 -10.58
CA VAL A 500 -12.38 -27.20 -11.48
C VAL A 500 -10.98 -26.87 -11.96
N VAL A 501 -10.06 -27.80 -11.76
CA VAL A 501 -8.64 -27.70 -12.11
C VAL A 501 -8.27 -28.87 -13.00
N TYR A 502 -7.53 -28.58 -14.07
CA TYR A 502 -6.70 -29.54 -14.78
C TYR A 502 -5.24 -29.22 -14.49
N SER A 503 -4.48 -30.18 -13.96
CA SER A 503 -3.03 -30.07 -13.80
C SER A 503 -2.33 -31.12 -14.68
N LYS A 504 -1.14 -30.80 -15.18
CA LYS A 504 -0.21 -31.79 -15.74
C LYS A 504 1.21 -31.40 -15.34
N GLU A 505 1.80 -32.22 -14.47
CA GLU A 505 3.07 -31.98 -13.77
C GLU A 505 4.04 -33.13 -14.04
N ASN A 506 5.34 -32.85 -14.01
CA ASN A 506 6.39 -33.88 -14.08
C ASN A 506 7.04 -34.05 -12.71
N ARG A 507 7.05 -35.28 -12.19
CA ARG A 507 7.61 -35.64 -10.87
C ARG A 507 8.69 -36.72 -11.06
N ASN A 508 9.80 -36.59 -10.36
CA ASN A 508 10.96 -37.47 -10.49
C ASN A 508 10.94 -38.53 -9.38
N LEU A 509 10.38 -39.72 -9.67
CA LEU A 509 10.39 -40.82 -8.69
C LEU A 509 11.78 -41.48 -8.62
N PRO A 510 12.22 -41.95 -7.45
CA PRO A 510 13.37 -42.85 -7.33
C PRO A 510 13.23 -44.09 -8.23
N ALA A 511 14.36 -44.63 -8.68
CA ALA A 511 14.40 -45.78 -9.60
C ALA A 511 14.23 -47.15 -8.92
N ASP A 512 14.37 -47.24 -7.60
CA ASP A 512 14.15 -48.45 -6.79
C ASP A 512 13.04 -48.20 -5.75
N ILE A 513 12.39 -49.28 -5.27
CA ILE A 513 11.26 -49.18 -4.34
C ILE A 513 11.73 -48.92 -2.91
N ASP A 514 12.85 -49.50 -2.50
CA ASP A 514 13.47 -49.24 -1.18
C ASP A 514 13.76 -47.72 -1.01
N ASP A 515 14.20 -47.05 -2.09
CA ASP A 515 14.43 -45.60 -2.14
C ASP A 515 13.14 -44.75 -2.16
N ILE A 516 11.94 -45.33 -2.33
CA ILE A 516 10.65 -44.63 -2.17
C ILE A 516 10.18 -44.66 -0.70
N GLU A 517 10.51 -45.74 0.02
CA GLU A 517 10.19 -45.88 1.45
C GLU A 517 11.09 -45.00 2.32
N GLU A 518 12.41 -45.01 2.08
CA GLU A 518 13.42 -44.27 2.86
C GLU A 518 14.44 -43.55 1.93
N PRO A 519 14.03 -42.49 1.20
CA PRO A 519 14.85 -41.85 0.17
C PRO A 519 16.16 -41.26 0.68
N THR A 520 17.26 -41.63 0.01
CA THR A 520 18.60 -41.07 0.25
C THR A 520 18.88 -39.85 -0.63
N LEU A 521 19.90 -39.04 -0.31
CA LEU A 521 20.31 -37.94 -1.21
C LEU A 521 20.83 -38.44 -2.58
N ASP A 522 21.20 -39.72 -2.70
CA ASP A 522 21.73 -40.29 -3.93
C ASP A 522 20.65 -40.47 -5.02
N VAL A 523 19.36 -40.60 -4.65
CA VAL A 523 18.22 -40.70 -5.59
C VAL A 523 18.10 -39.49 -6.51
N THR A 524 18.63 -38.34 -6.09
CA THR A 524 18.61 -37.08 -6.86
C THR A 524 19.39 -37.13 -8.18
N LYS A 525 20.14 -38.22 -8.42
CA LYS A 525 20.91 -38.48 -9.65
C LYS A 525 20.26 -39.47 -10.61
N ASP A 526 19.60 -40.50 -10.07
CA ASP A 526 19.12 -41.67 -10.80
C ASP A 526 17.60 -41.84 -10.55
N TYR A 527 16.80 -41.11 -11.33
CA TYR A 527 15.34 -41.02 -11.19
C TYR A 527 14.60 -41.44 -12.46
N LEU A 528 13.33 -41.82 -12.29
CA LEU A 528 12.36 -42.05 -13.37
C LEU A 528 11.39 -40.86 -13.45
N PRO A 529 11.39 -40.06 -14.53
CA PRO A 529 10.41 -39.01 -14.71
C PRO A 529 9.02 -39.61 -15.01
N MET A 530 8.06 -39.22 -14.18
CA MET A 530 6.64 -39.60 -14.27
C MET A 530 5.80 -38.34 -14.50
N THR A 531 4.86 -38.39 -15.42
CA THR A 531 3.94 -37.29 -15.70
C THR A 531 2.58 -37.58 -15.07
N TYR A 532 2.22 -36.80 -14.07
CA TYR A 532 0.91 -36.81 -13.44
C TYR A 532 -0.04 -35.92 -14.25
N SER A 533 -1.23 -36.42 -14.58
CA SER A 533 -2.27 -35.66 -15.27
C SER A 533 -3.57 -35.76 -14.48
N GLU A 534 -4.11 -34.64 -14.01
CA GLU A 534 -5.16 -34.65 -12.98
C GLU A 534 -6.32 -33.72 -13.35
N TYR A 535 -7.55 -34.19 -13.12
CA TYR A 535 -8.76 -33.39 -13.10
C TYR A 535 -9.30 -33.35 -11.67
N ILE A 536 -9.15 -32.20 -11.00
CA ILE A 536 -9.62 -31.96 -9.63
C ILE A 536 -10.88 -31.10 -9.69
N GLY A 537 -11.93 -31.50 -8.98
CA GLY A 537 -13.13 -30.69 -8.77
C GLY A 537 -13.44 -30.56 -7.28
N GLU A 538 -13.66 -29.33 -6.80
CA GLU A 538 -14.00 -29.09 -5.40
C GLU A 538 -15.31 -28.32 -5.25
N LEU A 539 -16.01 -28.60 -4.15
CA LEU A 539 -17.17 -27.85 -3.68
C LEU A 539 -17.01 -27.58 -2.18
N ALA A 540 -16.82 -26.32 -1.81
CA ALA A 540 -16.56 -25.93 -0.42
C ALA A 540 -17.54 -24.86 0.09
N LEU A 541 -17.79 -24.91 1.40
CA LEU A 541 -18.39 -23.86 2.20
C LEU A 541 -17.28 -23.17 2.98
N GLY A 542 -17.30 -21.84 3.01
CA GLY A 542 -16.23 -21.05 3.59
C GLY A 542 -16.71 -19.95 4.55
N TYR A 543 -15.88 -19.66 5.56
CA TYR A 543 -16.06 -18.59 6.52
C TYR A 543 -14.79 -17.73 6.64
N GLN A 544 -14.92 -16.43 6.36
CA GLN A 544 -13.84 -15.44 6.41
C GLN A 544 -14.17 -14.37 7.48
N PRO A 545 -13.76 -14.54 8.76
CA PRO A 545 -14.10 -13.59 9.84
C PRO A 545 -13.37 -12.24 9.72
N THR A 546 -12.13 -12.25 9.24
CA THR A 546 -11.25 -11.10 8.94
C THR A 546 -10.62 -11.29 7.56
N LEU A 547 -10.01 -10.25 6.99
CA LEU A 547 -9.38 -10.33 5.66
C LEU A 547 -8.19 -11.30 5.61
N TRP A 548 -7.57 -11.57 6.75
CA TRP A 548 -6.40 -12.45 6.90
C TRP A 548 -6.71 -13.83 7.52
N GLN A 549 -7.98 -14.24 7.61
CA GLN A 549 -8.37 -15.56 8.14
C GLN A 549 -9.45 -16.20 7.29
N GLU A 550 -9.25 -17.45 6.90
CA GLU A 550 -10.22 -18.24 6.17
C GLU A 550 -10.33 -19.66 6.75
N LEU A 551 -11.56 -20.17 6.83
CA LEU A 551 -11.88 -21.56 7.15
C LEU A 551 -12.74 -22.12 6.01
N LYS A 552 -12.26 -23.13 5.31
CA LYS A 552 -12.98 -23.87 4.25
C LYS A 552 -13.30 -25.29 4.72
N PHE A 553 -14.46 -25.81 4.36
CA PHE A 553 -14.82 -27.22 4.52
C PHE A 553 -15.64 -27.68 3.31
N GLY A 554 -15.21 -28.78 2.69
CA GLY A 554 -15.71 -29.14 1.36
C GLY A 554 -15.47 -30.58 0.97
N LEU A 555 -15.85 -30.89 -0.27
CA LEU A 555 -15.56 -32.15 -0.94
C LEU A 555 -14.56 -31.91 -2.07
N ARG A 556 -13.56 -32.78 -2.19
CA ARG A 556 -12.57 -32.82 -3.28
C ARG A 556 -12.73 -34.15 -4.02
N TYR A 557 -12.85 -34.08 -5.34
CA TYR A 557 -12.80 -35.23 -6.23
C TYR A 557 -11.62 -35.07 -7.19
N THR A 558 -10.80 -36.10 -7.37
CA THR A 558 -9.70 -36.13 -8.33
C THR A 558 -9.84 -37.37 -9.21
N ASP A 559 -9.68 -37.21 -10.52
CA ASP A 559 -9.59 -38.27 -11.53
C ASP A 559 -8.28 -38.04 -12.29
N GLY A 560 -7.34 -38.99 -12.26
CA GLY A 560 -5.97 -38.73 -12.73
C GLY A 560 -5.20 -39.94 -13.25
N ASP A 561 -4.17 -39.65 -14.06
CA ASP A 561 -3.37 -40.61 -14.83
C ASP A 561 -1.85 -40.51 -14.53
N ILE A 562 -1.33 -41.65 -14.09
CA ILE A 562 0.04 -42.18 -13.96
C ILE A 562 0.79 -42.54 -15.25
N GLU A 563 1.51 -41.67 -15.98
CA GLU A 563 2.30 -42.09 -17.18
C GLU A 563 3.83 -41.92 -17.03
N VAL A 564 4.61 -42.85 -17.58
CA VAL A 564 6.09 -42.75 -17.62
C VAL A 564 6.51 -41.76 -18.71
N SER A 565 7.06 -40.60 -18.35
CA SER A 565 7.28 -39.47 -19.26
C SER A 565 8.19 -39.82 -20.46
N SER A 566 9.17 -40.70 -20.25
CA SER A 566 10.15 -41.09 -21.27
C SER A 566 9.66 -42.18 -22.21
N LEU A 567 8.78 -43.07 -21.74
CA LEU A 567 8.27 -44.23 -22.47
C LEU A 567 6.82 -44.59 -22.05
N PRO A 568 5.80 -43.80 -22.43
CA PRO A 568 4.41 -44.00 -21.95
C PRO A 568 3.81 -45.38 -22.28
N SER A 569 4.36 -46.10 -23.26
CA SER A 569 3.97 -47.46 -23.61
C SER A 569 4.49 -48.56 -22.66
N LEU A 570 5.23 -48.22 -21.61
CA LEU A 570 5.71 -49.19 -20.60
C LEU A 570 4.75 -49.38 -19.43
N GLY A 571 3.79 -48.48 -19.23
CA GLY A 571 2.76 -48.60 -18.21
C GLY A 571 2.02 -47.29 -17.99
N SER A 572 0.73 -47.40 -17.72
CA SER A 572 -0.13 -46.29 -17.30
C SER A 572 -1.11 -46.76 -16.22
N GLY A 573 -1.23 -46.01 -15.11
CA GLY A 573 -2.14 -46.32 -14.01
C GLY A 573 -3.06 -45.15 -13.71
N GLY A 574 -4.38 -45.37 -13.78
CA GLY A 574 -5.38 -44.38 -13.37
C GLY A 574 -5.64 -44.44 -11.87
N PHE A 575 -6.03 -43.31 -11.27
CA PHE A 575 -6.47 -43.24 -9.88
C PHE A 575 -7.64 -42.27 -9.73
N LYS A 576 -8.52 -42.57 -8.76
CA LYS A 576 -9.65 -41.72 -8.38
C LYS A 576 -9.63 -41.48 -6.87
N ARG A 577 -9.72 -40.22 -6.45
CA ARG A 577 -9.88 -39.82 -5.04
C ARG A 577 -11.23 -39.15 -4.86
N LEU A 578 -11.96 -39.51 -3.81
CA LEU A 578 -13.12 -38.75 -3.33
C LEU A 578 -13.00 -38.54 -1.83
N GLY A 579 -12.85 -37.30 -1.39
CA GLY A 579 -12.65 -36.98 0.03
C GLY A 579 -13.36 -35.74 0.52
N GLY A 580 -13.44 -35.64 1.85
CA GLY A 580 -13.87 -34.43 2.55
C GLY A 580 -12.67 -33.75 3.19
N PHE A 581 -12.52 -32.44 2.98
CA PHE A 581 -11.43 -31.65 3.52
C PHE A 581 -11.91 -30.55 4.48
N MET A 582 -11.03 -30.15 5.38
CA MET A 582 -11.14 -28.95 6.21
C MET A 582 -9.81 -28.20 6.15
N GLY A 583 -9.83 -26.99 5.59
CA GLY A 583 -8.67 -26.10 5.48
C GLY A 583 -8.82 -24.87 6.38
N TYR A 584 -7.76 -24.47 7.07
CA TYR A 584 -7.69 -23.22 7.83
C TYR A 584 -6.41 -22.46 7.48
N ARG A 585 -6.58 -21.25 6.97
CA ARG A 585 -5.49 -20.37 6.52
C ARG A 585 -5.54 -19.04 7.25
N LEU A 586 -4.40 -18.60 7.77
CA LEU A 586 -4.20 -17.27 8.35
C LEU A 586 -2.97 -16.65 7.71
N ASP A 587 -3.12 -15.50 7.05
CA ASP A 587 -2.03 -14.84 6.34
C ASP A 587 -1.96 -13.33 6.62
N THR A 588 -0.91 -12.93 7.33
CA THR A 588 -0.58 -11.53 7.64
C THR A 588 0.78 -11.09 7.07
N LEU A 589 1.39 -11.87 6.16
CA LEU A 589 2.68 -11.51 5.56
C LEU A 589 2.56 -10.30 4.63
N ASP A 590 3.59 -9.46 4.62
CA ASP A 590 3.67 -8.28 3.76
C ASP A 590 4.12 -8.59 2.32
N ASN A 591 4.87 -9.67 2.13
CA ASN A 591 5.26 -10.26 0.84
C ASN A 591 5.43 -11.77 1.08
N PHE A 592 4.94 -12.66 0.20
CA PHE A 592 5.04 -14.11 0.41
C PHE A 592 6.46 -14.67 0.19
N SER A 593 7.19 -14.19 -0.81
CA SER A 593 8.50 -14.71 -1.20
C SER A 593 9.68 -13.99 -0.52
N LEU A 594 9.53 -12.70 -0.23
CA LEU A 594 10.52 -11.90 0.51
C LEU A 594 9.89 -11.18 1.72
N PRO A 595 9.20 -11.88 2.64
CA PRO A 595 8.55 -11.27 3.79
C PRO A 595 9.54 -10.47 4.63
N THR A 596 9.07 -9.36 5.19
CA THR A 596 9.80 -8.55 6.18
C THR A 596 9.13 -8.59 7.55
N LYS A 597 7.82 -8.83 7.60
CA LYS A 597 7.01 -8.84 8.84
C LYS A 597 5.78 -9.75 8.71
N GLY A 598 5.28 -10.23 9.84
CA GLY A 598 4.01 -10.95 9.94
C GLY A 598 4.18 -12.46 10.02
N TYR A 599 3.06 -13.16 9.89
CA TYR A 599 3.00 -14.62 10.02
C TYR A 599 1.94 -15.23 9.09
N PHE A 600 2.25 -16.44 8.63
CA PHE A 600 1.44 -17.33 7.81
C PHE A 600 1.25 -18.65 8.54
N VAL A 601 0.02 -19.16 8.50
CA VAL A 601 -0.37 -20.48 9.00
C VAL A 601 -1.30 -21.05 7.94
N ASP A 602 -1.01 -22.26 7.47
CA ASP A 602 -1.91 -23.02 6.62
C ASP A 602 -2.00 -24.45 7.10
N LEU A 603 -3.22 -24.94 7.29
CA LEU A 603 -3.51 -26.27 7.83
C LEU A 603 -4.59 -26.91 6.95
N GLU A 604 -4.33 -28.06 6.34
CA GLU A 604 -5.37 -28.89 5.72
C GLU A 604 -5.46 -30.26 6.40
N TYR A 605 -6.69 -30.75 6.57
CA TYR A 605 -6.96 -32.14 6.90
C TYR A 605 -7.96 -32.71 5.89
N LEU A 606 -7.55 -33.76 5.17
CA LEU A 606 -8.32 -34.42 4.13
C LEU A 606 -8.48 -35.90 4.47
N VAL A 607 -9.73 -36.39 4.41
CA VAL A 607 -10.04 -37.82 4.51
C VAL A 607 -10.67 -38.26 3.19
N SER A 608 -10.01 -39.15 2.47
CA SER A 608 -10.43 -39.61 1.14
C SER A 608 -10.60 -41.13 1.05
N HIS A 609 -11.39 -41.55 0.07
CA HIS A 609 -11.37 -42.90 -0.47
C HIS A 609 -10.67 -42.86 -1.83
N ASP A 610 -9.71 -43.76 -2.00
CA ASP A 610 -8.68 -43.71 -3.03
C ASP A 610 -8.71 -45.05 -3.79
N ASP A 611 -9.11 -45.05 -5.06
CA ASP A 611 -9.28 -46.22 -5.93
C ASP A 611 -8.22 -46.22 -7.05
N PHE A 612 -7.48 -47.32 -7.23
CA PHE A 612 -6.50 -47.49 -8.32
C PHE A 612 -6.99 -48.41 -9.45
N GLU A 613 -6.86 -47.97 -10.70
CA GLU A 613 -7.17 -48.69 -11.94
C GLU A 613 -5.88 -48.89 -12.77
N ASN A 614 -5.28 -50.09 -12.70
CA ASN A 614 -4.02 -50.43 -13.37
C ASN A 614 -4.27 -51.09 -14.75
N ASP A 615 -3.77 -50.52 -15.86
CA ASP A 615 -3.91 -51.15 -17.19
C ASP A 615 -2.73 -52.12 -17.46
N SER A 616 -3.07 -53.41 -17.50
CA SER A 616 -2.13 -54.52 -17.32
C SER A 616 -1.15 -54.69 -18.49
N SER A 617 0.02 -54.05 -18.38
CA SER A 617 1.16 -54.18 -19.28
C SER A 617 2.47 -54.53 -18.56
N LEU A 618 2.64 -54.08 -17.31
CA LEU A 618 3.71 -54.51 -16.40
C LEU A 618 3.35 -55.87 -15.78
N GLY A 619 4.11 -56.90 -16.13
CA GLY A 619 3.75 -58.30 -15.92
C GLY A 619 4.13 -58.89 -14.55
N ASP A 620 3.56 -58.36 -13.46
CA ASP A 620 3.46 -59.11 -12.20
C ASP A 620 2.02 -59.05 -11.63
N SER A 621 1.56 -60.11 -10.97
CA SER A 621 0.12 -60.40 -10.80
C SER A 621 -0.48 -60.02 -9.45
N ASP A 622 0.31 -59.47 -8.52
CA ASP A 622 -0.13 -59.17 -7.15
C ASP A 622 -0.57 -57.69 -6.95
N LEU A 623 -0.35 -56.81 -7.94
CA LEU A 623 -0.88 -55.43 -7.95
C LEU A 623 -2.34 -55.39 -8.44
N THR A 624 -3.25 -55.97 -7.65
CA THR A 624 -4.69 -55.88 -7.88
C THR A 624 -5.22 -54.46 -7.69
N SER A 625 -6.37 -54.14 -8.30
CA SER A 625 -7.10 -52.88 -8.05
C SER A 625 -7.42 -52.73 -6.55
N ASN A 626 -6.64 -51.90 -5.87
CA ASN A 626 -6.78 -51.64 -4.44
C ASN A 626 -7.55 -50.34 -4.23
N SER A 627 -8.46 -50.39 -3.27
CA SER A 627 -9.16 -49.23 -2.71
C SER A 627 -8.69 -49.02 -1.27
N ASP A 628 -8.38 -47.79 -0.86
CA ASP A 628 -7.96 -47.48 0.51
C ASP A 628 -8.68 -46.25 1.09
N THR A 629 -8.61 -46.06 2.40
CA THR A 629 -9.06 -44.84 3.08
C THR A 629 -7.84 -44.12 3.62
N VAL A 630 -7.51 -42.99 3.00
CA VAL A 630 -6.31 -42.20 3.28
C VAL A 630 -6.68 -41.01 4.17
N TYR A 631 -5.83 -40.74 5.16
CA TYR A 631 -5.94 -39.56 6.04
C TYR A 631 -4.70 -38.69 5.85
N GLU A 632 -4.88 -37.48 5.33
CA GLU A 632 -3.79 -36.54 5.07
C GLU A 632 -3.90 -35.33 6.00
N PHE A 633 -2.77 -34.91 6.56
CA PHE A 633 -2.65 -33.67 7.32
C PHE A 633 -1.45 -32.88 6.82
N SER A 634 -1.66 -31.61 6.47
CA SER A 634 -0.60 -30.66 6.16
C SER A 634 -0.60 -29.49 7.14
N ALA A 635 0.59 -28.99 7.46
CA ALA A 635 0.78 -27.81 8.28
C ALA A 635 2.01 -27.01 7.81
N ASN A 636 1.75 -25.87 7.17
CA ASN A 636 2.76 -24.91 6.79
C ASN A 636 2.72 -23.70 7.75
N PHE A 637 3.89 -23.26 8.20
CA PHE A 637 4.02 -22.08 9.06
C PHE A 637 5.19 -21.23 8.58
N MET A 638 4.99 -19.92 8.51
CA MET A 638 6.06 -18.97 8.26
C MET A 638 5.92 -17.75 9.19
N ALA A 639 7.01 -17.25 9.72
CA ALA A 639 7.04 -16.01 10.49
C ALA A 639 8.26 -15.17 10.12
N ALA A 640 8.05 -13.87 9.91
CA ALA A 640 9.09 -12.92 9.57
C ALA A 640 9.09 -11.73 10.52
N GLN A 641 10.29 -11.26 10.87
CA GLN A 641 10.49 -10.04 11.63
C GLN A 641 11.72 -9.29 11.11
N SER A 642 11.57 -7.98 10.93
CA SER A 642 12.67 -7.09 10.57
C SER A 642 12.96 -6.07 11.66
N ILE A 643 14.23 -5.70 11.78
CA ILE A 643 14.77 -4.64 12.64
C ILE A 643 15.78 -3.87 11.79
N GLU A 644 15.49 -2.60 11.49
CA GLU A 644 16.27 -1.77 10.57
C GLU A 644 16.51 -2.46 9.21
N LYS A 645 17.76 -2.79 8.87
CA LYS A 645 18.17 -3.49 7.64
C LYS A 645 18.21 -5.02 7.76
N HIS A 646 17.89 -5.58 8.94
CA HIS A 646 18.05 -6.99 9.25
C HIS A 646 16.70 -7.69 9.33
N THR A 647 16.50 -8.73 8.53
CA THR A 647 15.29 -9.56 8.51
C THR A 647 15.64 -10.99 8.91
N LEU A 648 14.81 -11.60 9.76
CA LEU A 648 14.85 -13.02 10.10
C LEU A 648 13.51 -13.65 9.71
N VAL A 649 13.55 -14.77 9.01
CA VAL A 649 12.39 -15.56 8.58
C VAL A 649 12.57 -16.99 9.07
N ALA A 650 11.55 -17.56 9.71
CA ALA A 650 11.47 -18.98 10.03
C ALA A 650 10.34 -19.63 9.22
N LYS A 651 10.60 -20.78 8.59
CA LYS A 651 9.60 -21.64 7.95
C LYS A 651 9.57 -22.99 8.66
N LEU A 652 8.39 -23.56 8.83
CA LEU A 652 8.16 -24.97 9.14
C LEU A 652 7.18 -25.52 8.08
N ASP A 653 7.42 -26.73 7.61
CA ASP A 653 6.56 -27.45 6.68
C ASP A 653 6.40 -28.89 7.18
N PHE A 654 5.18 -29.41 7.17
CA PHE A 654 4.89 -30.71 7.74
C PHE A 654 3.73 -31.35 6.98
N GLY A 655 3.91 -32.61 6.56
CA GLY A 655 2.92 -33.41 5.88
C GLY A 655 2.94 -34.83 6.42
N MET A 656 1.76 -35.37 6.74
CA MET A 656 1.58 -36.75 7.17
C MET A 656 0.43 -37.39 6.39
N VAL A 657 0.63 -38.64 5.95
CA VAL A 657 -0.33 -39.40 5.15
C VAL A 657 -0.45 -40.81 5.75
N GLU A 658 -1.60 -41.13 6.35
CA GLU A 658 -1.89 -42.46 6.89
C GLU A 658 -2.67 -43.28 5.83
N SER A 659 -2.00 -44.28 5.26
CA SER A 659 -2.54 -45.26 4.29
C SER A 659 -2.18 -46.69 4.73
N LYS A 660 -2.99 -47.67 4.31
CA LYS A 660 -2.84 -49.10 4.64
C LYS A 660 -2.28 -49.93 3.48
N ASN A 661 -2.51 -49.51 2.23
CA ASN A 661 -2.36 -50.36 1.06
C ASN A 661 -1.55 -49.74 -0.09
N SER A 662 -0.95 -48.55 0.08
CA SER A 662 -0.09 -47.95 -0.96
C SER A 662 1.30 -47.58 -0.42
N VAL A 663 2.34 -48.05 -1.12
CA VAL A 663 3.71 -47.51 -1.02
C VAL A 663 3.84 -46.27 -1.93
N PHE A 664 3.13 -46.25 -3.06
CA PHE A 664 3.15 -45.14 -4.01
C PHE A 664 2.20 -44.00 -3.56
N PRO A 665 2.71 -42.79 -3.27
CA PRO A 665 1.86 -41.63 -3.00
C PRO A 665 1.08 -41.19 -4.26
N ILE A 666 -0.22 -40.92 -4.10
CA ILE A 666 -1.03 -40.22 -5.11
C ILE A 666 -0.67 -38.74 -5.13
N ASP A 667 -0.72 -38.08 -3.96
CA ASP A 667 -0.29 -36.69 -3.76
C ASP A 667 1.00 -36.66 -2.91
N PRO A 668 2.17 -36.96 -3.49
CA PRO A 668 3.43 -36.93 -2.76
C PRO A 668 3.76 -35.55 -2.20
N LYS A 669 4.51 -35.54 -1.11
CA LYS A 669 5.18 -34.34 -0.60
C LYS A 669 6.60 -34.30 -1.17
N GLU A 670 7.01 -33.12 -1.61
CA GLU A 670 8.23 -32.89 -2.39
C GLU A 670 9.22 -32.01 -1.61
N LEU A 671 10.51 -32.33 -1.69
CA LEU A 671 11.60 -31.55 -1.09
C LEU A 671 12.77 -31.40 -2.09
N GLY A 672 13.57 -30.36 -1.91
CA GLY A 672 14.63 -29.92 -2.84
C GLY A 672 14.31 -28.59 -3.51
N GLY A 673 15.35 -27.88 -3.94
CA GLY A 673 15.27 -26.50 -4.45
C GLY A 673 15.69 -25.44 -3.43
N PHE A 674 15.75 -24.17 -3.85
CA PHE A 674 16.20 -23.06 -3.00
C PHE A 674 15.23 -22.78 -1.83
N LEU A 675 15.79 -22.64 -0.62
CA LEU A 675 15.07 -22.52 0.66
C LEU A 675 14.08 -23.67 0.93
N ASN A 676 14.29 -24.82 0.28
CA ASN A 676 13.48 -26.02 0.40
C ASN A 676 14.38 -27.27 0.44
N LEU A 677 15.46 -27.23 1.25
CA LEU A 677 16.64 -28.12 1.23
C LEU A 677 17.65 -27.76 0.11
N SER A 678 18.19 -26.53 0.19
CA SER A 678 19.14 -25.95 -0.76
C SER A 678 20.43 -26.78 -0.94
N GLY A 679 20.74 -27.16 -2.18
CA GLY A 679 21.93 -27.95 -2.55
C GLY A 679 21.60 -29.17 -3.41
N ILE A 680 20.31 -29.51 -3.57
CA ILE A 680 19.79 -30.53 -4.50
C ILE A 680 18.76 -29.93 -5.47
N PRO A 681 18.48 -30.59 -6.62
CA PRO A 681 17.52 -30.09 -7.61
C PRO A 681 16.12 -29.88 -7.03
N ARG A 682 15.31 -29.06 -7.68
CA ARG A 682 13.95 -28.77 -7.21
C ARG A 682 13.05 -30.02 -7.29
N ASN A 683 12.22 -30.23 -6.26
CA ASN A 683 11.29 -31.35 -6.12
C ASN A 683 11.95 -32.75 -6.27
N SER A 684 13.25 -32.88 -5.95
CA SER A 684 14.04 -34.09 -6.26
C SER A 684 14.02 -35.19 -5.19
N LEU A 685 13.48 -34.90 -4.00
CA LEU A 685 13.10 -35.90 -3.01
C LEU A 685 11.57 -35.95 -2.93
N ILE A 686 11.01 -37.16 -2.93
CA ILE A 686 9.57 -37.41 -3.00
C ILE A 686 9.20 -38.48 -1.97
N GLY A 687 8.12 -38.28 -1.21
CA GLY A 687 7.61 -39.28 -0.26
C GLY A 687 6.15 -39.04 0.15
N GLN A 688 5.56 -39.94 0.94
CA GLN A 688 4.21 -39.75 1.50
C GLN A 688 4.20 -38.66 2.59
N ASN A 689 5.21 -38.66 3.44
CA ASN A 689 5.35 -37.80 4.60
C ASN A 689 6.48 -36.77 4.39
N LEU A 690 6.40 -35.63 5.07
CA LEU A 690 7.35 -34.51 5.02
C LEU A 690 7.51 -33.91 6.41
N ALA A 691 8.75 -33.61 6.80
CA ALA A 691 9.03 -32.66 7.87
C ALA A 691 10.21 -31.78 7.46
N TYR A 692 10.02 -30.47 7.48
CA TYR A 692 11.00 -29.50 7.04
C TYR A 692 10.98 -28.24 7.92
N SER A 693 12.15 -27.65 8.11
CA SER A 693 12.36 -26.44 8.88
C SER A 693 13.47 -25.61 8.26
N SER A 694 13.34 -24.28 8.29
CA SER A 694 14.43 -23.39 7.94
C SER A 694 14.44 -22.09 8.72
N LEU A 695 15.64 -21.56 8.89
CA LEU A 695 15.90 -20.24 9.45
C LEU A 695 16.74 -19.45 8.44
N THR A 696 16.13 -18.42 7.86
CA THR A 696 16.72 -17.57 6.83
C THR A 696 16.97 -16.17 7.38
N TYR A 697 18.22 -15.73 7.31
CA TYR A 697 18.63 -14.36 7.63
C TYR A 697 18.87 -13.58 6.34
N ARG A 698 18.35 -12.35 6.27
CA ARG A 698 18.43 -11.47 5.10
C ARG A 698 18.79 -10.05 5.53
N TYR A 699 19.69 -9.40 4.78
CA TYR A 699 20.16 -8.05 5.02
C TYR A 699 19.87 -7.15 3.81
N LYS A 700 19.16 -6.04 4.01
CA LYS A 700 18.94 -5.01 2.98
C LYS A 700 20.22 -4.20 2.80
N TRP A 701 20.99 -4.50 1.76
CA TRP A 701 22.30 -3.88 1.53
C TRP A 701 22.11 -2.41 1.11
N PHE A 702 21.39 -2.19 0.02
CA PHE A 702 21.04 -0.89 -0.56
C PHE A 702 19.69 -1.00 -1.29
N GLU A 703 19.13 0.15 -1.67
CA GLU A 703 17.98 0.24 -2.58
C GLU A 703 18.45 0.78 -3.93
N ASN A 704 17.95 0.18 -5.02
CA ASN A 704 18.13 0.68 -6.37
C ASN A 704 16.97 1.62 -6.67
N ASP A 705 17.27 2.87 -7.01
CA ASP A 705 16.29 3.78 -7.59
C ASP A 705 16.19 3.54 -9.11
N PHE A 706 14.97 3.28 -9.59
CA PHE A 706 14.63 3.21 -11.02
C PHE A 706 13.88 4.46 -11.51
N GLY A 707 13.87 5.54 -10.72
CA GLY A 707 13.27 6.85 -10.98
C GLY A 707 11.76 6.91 -10.74
N LEU A 708 11.04 5.82 -11.00
CA LEU A 708 9.60 5.68 -10.71
C LEU A 708 9.31 4.76 -9.51
N PHE A 709 10.28 3.95 -9.08
CA PHE A 709 10.17 3.05 -7.93
C PHE A 709 11.55 2.69 -7.39
N GLU A 710 11.60 2.41 -6.08
CA GLU A 710 12.77 1.85 -5.41
C GLU A 710 12.67 0.33 -5.34
N SER A 711 13.80 -0.37 -5.38
CA SER A 711 13.87 -1.83 -5.30
C SER A 711 15.02 -2.29 -4.39
N PRO A 712 14.74 -2.96 -3.26
CA PRO A 712 15.77 -3.36 -2.30
C PRO A 712 16.64 -4.51 -2.82
N PHE A 713 17.96 -4.34 -2.73
CA PHE A 713 18.93 -5.41 -2.92
C PHE A 713 19.26 -6.08 -1.59
N TYR A 714 19.14 -7.40 -1.57
CA TYR A 714 19.36 -8.25 -0.41
C TYR A 714 20.58 -9.14 -0.58
N ILE A 715 21.27 -9.39 0.54
CA ILE A 715 22.15 -10.56 0.73
C ILE A 715 21.58 -11.38 1.88
N GLY A 716 21.57 -12.70 1.77
CA GLY A 716 21.10 -13.58 2.85
C GLY A 716 21.82 -14.92 2.92
N ALA A 717 21.48 -15.67 3.95
CA ALA A 717 21.92 -17.03 4.18
C ALA A 717 20.82 -17.82 4.92
N SER A 718 20.79 -19.13 4.71
CA SER A 718 19.84 -20.05 5.35
C SER A 718 20.56 -21.19 6.08
N ILE A 719 19.89 -21.70 7.11
CA ILE A 719 20.11 -23.04 7.66
C ILE A 719 18.78 -23.78 7.52
N GLU A 720 18.84 -25.00 6.98
CA GLU A 720 17.70 -25.79 6.53
C GLU A 720 17.85 -27.22 7.04
N HIS A 721 16.77 -27.84 7.52
CA HIS A 721 16.80 -29.21 8.00
C HIS A 721 15.44 -29.88 7.80
N GLY A 722 15.43 -31.03 7.12
CA GLY A 722 14.23 -31.81 6.86
C GLY A 722 14.42 -32.97 5.89
N GLY A 723 13.34 -33.71 5.66
CA GLY A 723 13.31 -34.92 4.86
C GLY A 723 11.89 -35.37 4.51
N VAL A 724 11.80 -36.37 3.65
CA VAL A 724 10.55 -37.01 3.21
C VAL A 724 10.71 -38.54 3.30
N TRP A 725 9.61 -39.26 3.51
CA TRP A 725 9.63 -40.72 3.63
C TRP A 725 8.26 -41.33 3.36
N SER A 726 8.21 -42.62 3.04
CA SER A 726 6.95 -43.37 2.80
C SER A 726 6.77 -44.59 3.69
N ASN A 727 7.78 -44.97 4.48
CA ASN A 727 7.66 -46.02 5.49
C ASN A 727 6.78 -45.57 6.67
N ASN A 728 5.58 -46.14 6.78
CA ASN A 728 4.59 -45.82 7.82
C ASN A 728 4.83 -46.52 9.17
N GLU A 729 5.91 -47.30 9.33
CA GLU A 729 6.36 -47.80 10.65
C GLU A 729 7.36 -46.85 11.35
N LEU A 730 7.96 -45.89 10.64
CA LEU A 730 8.95 -44.95 11.21
C LEU A 730 8.31 -43.87 12.08
N SER A 731 8.98 -43.54 13.19
CA SER A 731 8.72 -42.28 13.90
C SER A 731 9.52 -41.11 13.28
N ILE A 732 9.09 -39.87 13.55
CA ILE A 732 9.76 -38.66 13.04
C ILE A 732 11.21 -38.52 13.53
N ASP A 733 11.57 -39.12 14.67
CA ASP A 733 12.92 -39.15 15.22
C ASP A 733 13.83 -40.19 14.51
N GLU A 734 13.26 -41.04 13.65
CA GLU A 734 13.93 -42.13 12.92
C GLU A 734 13.94 -41.90 11.39
N ALA A 735 13.13 -40.97 10.89
CA ALA A 735 13.00 -40.65 9.46
C ALA A 735 14.28 -40.01 8.85
N PRO A 736 14.53 -40.18 7.53
CA PRO A 736 15.71 -39.67 6.84
C PRO A 736 15.71 -38.13 6.69
N MET A 737 16.19 -37.44 7.73
CA MET A 737 16.37 -35.98 7.74
C MET A 737 17.75 -35.58 7.24
N PHE A 738 17.80 -34.52 6.42
CA PHE A 738 19.04 -33.94 5.89
C PHE A 738 19.18 -32.47 6.27
N THR A 739 20.40 -32.05 6.52
CA THR A 739 20.77 -30.66 6.85
C THR A 739 21.42 -29.98 5.65
N ALA A 740 21.04 -28.73 5.42
CA ALA A 740 21.56 -27.89 4.35
C ALA A 740 21.73 -26.43 4.79
N GLY A 741 22.37 -25.65 3.93
CA GLY A 741 22.40 -24.19 4.04
C GLY A 741 22.74 -23.53 2.72
N SER A 742 22.30 -22.30 2.54
CA SER A 742 22.59 -21.49 1.36
C SER A 742 23.22 -20.14 1.71
N VAL A 743 23.84 -19.53 0.69
CA VAL A 743 24.09 -18.10 0.62
C VAL A 743 23.47 -17.56 -0.67
N PHE A 744 22.84 -16.39 -0.60
CA PHE A 744 22.14 -15.82 -1.75
C PHE A 744 22.24 -14.29 -1.80
N ALA A 745 22.07 -13.75 -3.00
CA ALA A 745 21.90 -12.33 -3.24
C ALA A 745 20.80 -12.12 -4.28
N GLY A 746 20.00 -11.06 -4.13
CA GLY A 746 18.86 -10.85 -5.02
C GLY A 746 18.17 -9.51 -4.83
N VAL A 747 17.22 -9.22 -5.70
CA VAL A 747 16.52 -7.94 -5.81
C VAL A 747 15.03 -8.17 -6.00
N ASP A 748 14.18 -7.40 -5.29
CA ASP A 748 12.72 -7.51 -5.39
C ASP A 748 12.22 -6.65 -6.56
N SER A 749 11.96 -7.28 -7.71
CA SER A 749 11.73 -6.59 -8.98
C SER A 749 10.25 -6.54 -9.37
N PRO A 750 9.84 -5.69 -10.33
CA PRO A 750 8.46 -5.65 -10.83
C PRO A 750 7.94 -6.96 -11.45
N ILE A 751 8.80 -7.95 -11.70
CA ILE A 751 8.42 -9.30 -12.15
C ILE A 751 8.48 -10.36 -11.03
N GLY A 752 8.59 -9.93 -9.77
CA GLY A 752 8.89 -10.75 -8.61
C GLY A 752 10.39 -10.78 -8.28
N PRO A 753 10.81 -11.60 -7.31
CA PRO A 753 12.21 -11.64 -6.87
C PRO A 753 13.13 -12.18 -7.98
N VAL A 754 14.31 -11.57 -8.13
CA VAL A 754 15.42 -12.11 -8.92
C VAL A 754 16.54 -12.48 -7.97
N ILE A 755 16.84 -13.77 -7.84
CA ILE A 755 17.77 -14.31 -6.84
C ILE A 755 18.83 -15.16 -7.52
N LEU A 756 20.09 -14.98 -7.12
CA LEU A 756 21.19 -15.90 -7.37
C LEU A 756 21.63 -16.50 -6.03
N ALA A 757 21.59 -17.81 -5.90
CA ALA A 757 21.93 -18.54 -4.69
C ALA A 757 22.95 -19.66 -4.94
N TYR A 758 23.66 -20.07 -3.89
CA TYR A 758 24.43 -21.30 -3.84
C TYR A 758 24.03 -22.07 -2.58
N GLY A 759 23.56 -23.30 -2.75
CA GLY A 759 23.14 -24.21 -1.69
C GLY A 759 24.09 -25.39 -1.53
N ARG A 760 24.18 -25.93 -0.31
CA ARG A 760 24.96 -27.15 -0.02
C ARG A 760 24.34 -27.98 1.10
N THR A 761 24.22 -29.29 0.90
CA THR A 761 23.82 -30.25 1.93
C THR A 761 25.02 -30.83 2.69
N GLU A 762 24.77 -31.40 3.87
CA GLU A 762 25.81 -32.12 4.63
C GLU A 762 26.36 -33.36 3.89
N GLY A 763 25.57 -33.93 2.97
CA GLY A 763 25.98 -34.98 2.04
C GLY A 763 27.00 -34.53 0.97
N ASN A 764 27.36 -33.24 0.93
CA ASN A 764 28.21 -32.62 -0.10
C ASN A 764 27.58 -32.56 -1.49
N TYR A 765 26.26 -32.53 -1.56
CA TYR A 765 25.54 -32.06 -2.75
C TYR A 765 25.59 -30.53 -2.72
N ASP A 766 25.92 -29.91 -3.86
CA ASP A 766 25.89 -28.46 -4.02
C ASP A 766 25.32 -28.06 -5.39
N SER A 767 24.67 -26.91 -5.42
CA SER A 767 23.95 -26.37 -6.58
C SER A 767 23.94 -24.84 -6.54
N VAL A 768 23.85 -24.23 -7.73
CA VAL A 768 23.71 -22.78 -7.92
C VAL A 768 22.31 -22.54 -8.49
N TYR A 769 21.50 -21.69 -7.87
CA TYR A 769 20.14 -21.40 -8.34
C TYR A 769 20.06 -19.99 -8.92
N LEU A 770 19.51 -19.86 -10.13
CA LEU A 770 19.02 -18.61 -10.69
C LEU A 770 17.49 -18.64 -10.70
N ILE A 771 16.86 -17.74 -9.95
CA ILE A 771 15.40 -17.66 -9.79
C ILE A 771 14.92 -16.29 -10.27
N ILE A 772 13.82 -16.28 -11.03
CA ILE A 772 13.10 -15.08 -11.49
C ILE A 772 11.61 -15.31 -11.28
N GLY A 773 10.97 -14.48 -10.45
CA GLY A 773 9.56 -14.60 -10.11
C GLY A 773 9.31 -15.50 -8.89
N THR A 774 8.04 -15.72 -8.57
CA THR A 774 7.61 -16.42 -7.35
C THR A 774 7.39 -17.92 -7.61
N SER A 775 8.01 -18.79 -6.80
CA SER A 775 7.55 -20.18 -6.68
C SER A 775 6.32 -20.21 -5.76
N TYR A 776 5.18 -20.64 -6.30
CA TYR A 776 3.92 -20.73 -5.57
C TYR A 776 3.16 -21.99 -6.00
N LYS A 777 3.37 -23.09 -5.25
CA LYS A 777 2.49 -24.25 -5.28
C LYS A 777 1.29 -23.93 -4.39
#